data_AF-A0A8C8REN3-F1
#
_entry.id   AF-A0A8C8REN3-F1
#
_cell.length_a   1.000
_cell.length_b   1.000
_cell.length_c   1.000
_cell.angle_alpha   90.00
_cell.angle_beta   90.00
_cell.angle_gamma   90.00
#
_symmetry.space_group_name_H-M   'P 1'
#
loop_
_entity.id
_entity.type
_entity.pdbx_description
1 polymer ?
#
loop_
_entity_poly.entity_id
_entity_poly.type
_entity_poly.pdbx_seq_one_letter_code
_entity_poly.pdbx_strand_id
1 'polypeptide(L)'
;MNNLLGTLLSWSLVAWVKGAEKPPAAAGFQECKKALKLPGFEVLPGGGWDNLRNLDMGKVINLGYSLCKTTEDGSYIIPDEVFTIPRKQSNLEINSEIIESWMNYQSATAASVNTEVSLFSSLNGKFSSDFSKLKTHQVKDQAMTTRVQVRNLVYTAKFDPGAALDKGFRQQLVAIAGHLENNQSRMADYLSEVLVLNYGTHVITSVDAGASLVQEDQIKSTFVQDNMSVRSAITASAGASFHSIINFGISGSLETENSFTKQYMASRTSSRVESIGGVPFYPGITLKSWQEGTTNQLVAIDRSGLPLHFFITPSHLPELPSPTVKKLSKRVEAASHRYYIFNTYPGCTDTTSPNFNFHANTDDGSCKGAETNFTFGGIYQECTPLAGPDATVLCQGLEQKNPLTGAFSCPTGYAPVRLSTQEREEGYSHLECHRNCVLGVFCRKVCQDMFWLSRVQFSAFWCMARSQVPENSGFLFGGIFSPRSANPLTNAQSCPSGFFQLKLFDQLQLCVSKDYEMGHRYSVPFGGLFSCEMGNPLVGGHKGTVDDPYLKRCPAGFSQHLALISDGCQVEYCVQSGIFTGGALPPARLPPYTRPPAMTLVDTDTILVTSNDGARSWVKDAQTQLWRLGEPAETRRAAGLGSRGGLSGKETAGVTVAVTTGLAIFIALAIYGSRRYKSRRYRPVEEGQTLVPDSCAYGTTAELGERSQPEPHE
;
A
#
# COMPACT_ATOMS: atom_id res chain seq x y z
N MET A 1 -36.18 74.09 -8.20
CA MET A 1 -35.71 73.11 -7.18
C MET A 1 -36.07 71.75 -7.74
N ASN A 2 -35.23 71.11 -8.56
CA ASN A 2 -33.91 70.52 -8.25
C ASN A 2 -33.96 69.56 -7.07
N ASN A 3 -33.42 68.35 -7.29
CA ASN A 3 -33.22 67.24 -6.34
C ASN A 3 -34.42 66.34 -6.01
N LEU A 4 -35.21 65.91 -7.01
CA LEU A 4 -36.12 64.74 -6.88
C LEU A 4 -36.31 63.89 -8.15
N LEU A 5 -35.56 64.14 -9.23
CA LEU A 5 -35.60 63.35 -10.47
C LEU A 5 -34.36 62.44 -10.67
N GLY A 6 -33.34 62.56 -9.81
CA GLY A 6 -32.06 61.86 -9.96
C GLY A 6 -31.98 60.46 -9.33
N THR A 7 -32.98 60.05 -8.55
CA THR A 7 -32.93 58.83 -7.73
C THR A 7 -33.81 57.68 -8.21
N LEU A 8 -34.72 57.92 -9.17
CA LEU A 8 -35.59 56.88 -9.74
C LEU A 8 -35.05 56.26 -11.05
N LEU A 9 -34.10 56.92 -11.72
CA LEU A 9 -33.45 56.40 -12.94
C LEU A 9 -32.21 55.53 -12.68
N SER A 10 -31.68 55.49 -11.44
CA SER A 10 -30.55 54.61 -11.09
C SER A 10 -30.97 53.20 -10.67
N TRP A 11 -32.26 52.95 -10.39
CA TRP A 11 -32.75 51.63 -9.98
C TRP A 11 -33.28 50.77 -11.13
N SER A 12 -33.74 51.37 -12.23
CA SER A 12 -34.10 50.65 -13.46
C SER A 12 -32.87 50.18 -14.27
N LEU A 13 -31.74 50.90 -14.19
CA LEU A 13 -30.48 50.51 -14.85
C LEU A 13 -29.67 49.46 -14.07
N VAL A 14 -29.83 49.36 -12.74
CA VAL A 14 -29.15 48.33 -11.91
C VAL A 14 -29.86 46.97 -11.98
N ALA A 15 -31.13 46.93 -12.42
CA ALA A 15 -31.86 45.68 -12.67
C ALA A 15 -31.52 45.02 -14.02
N TRP A 16 -30.89 45.75 -14.97
CA TRP A 16 -30.58 45.24 -16.31
C TRP A 16 -29.10 44.89 -16.56
N VAL A 17 -28.22 45.10 -15.56
CA VAL A 17 -26.79 44.68 -15.63
C VAL A 17 -26.48 43.52 -14.66
N LYS A 18 -27.50 42.94 -14.02
CA LYS A 18 -27.41 41.65 -13.30
C LYS A 18 -27.85 40.44 -14.13
N GLY A 19 -27.93 40.62 -15.44
CA GLY A 19 -27.85 39.56 -16.44
C GLY A 19 -26.40 39.23 -16.81
N ALA A 20 -25.45 39.28 -15.85
CA ALA A 20 -24.18 38.60 -16.04
C ALA A 20 -24.52 37.10 -16.13
N GLU A 21 -24.28 36.51 -17.29
CA GLU A 21 -24.44 35.08 -17.50
C GLU A 21 -23.76 34.36 -16.33
N LYS A 22 -24.52 33.55 -15.59
CA LYS A 22 -23.89 32.39 -14.95
C LYS A 22 -23.09 31.72 -16.08
N PRO A 23 -21.78 31.47 -15.93
CA PRO A 23 -21.11 30.60 -16.89
C PRO A 23 -21.98 29.35 -17.01
N PRO A 24 -22.36 28.92 -18.24
CA PRO A 24 -23.31 27.84 -18.43
C PRO A 24 -22.87 26.69 -17.54
N ALA A 25 -23.79 26.18 -16.72
CA ALA A 25 -23.46 25.17 -15.70
C ALA A 25 -22.64 24.09 -16.38
N ALA A 26 -21.37 23.94 -15.96
CA ALA A 26 -20.36 23.32 -16.82
C ALA A 26 -20.84 21.95 -17.28
N ALA A 27 -21.07 21.82 -18.60
CA ALA A 27 -21.99 20.82 -19.13
C ALA A 27 -21.62 19.43 -18.64
N GLY A 28 -22.46 18.88 -17.77
CA GLY A 28 -22.24 17.53 -17.27
C GLY A 28 -22.38 16.53 -18.42
N PHE A 29 -21.75 15.36 -18.30
CA PHE A 29 -21.90 14.28 -19.30
C PHE A 29 -23.38 14.01 -19.67
N GLN A 30 -24.29 14.10 -18.70
CA GLN A 30 -25.74 13.94 -18.90
C GLN A 30 -26.39 15.07 -19.71
N GLU A 31 -25.84 16.28 -19.68
CA GLU A 31 -26.33 17.43 -20.45
C GLU A 31 -25.88 17.32 -21.90
N CYS A 32 -24.60 16.99 -22.14
CA CYS A 32 -24.10 16.65 -23.48
C CYS A 32 -24.88 15.48 -24.11
N LYS A 33 -25.13 14.41 -23.33
CA LYS A 33 -25.92 13.26 -23.77
C LYS A 33 -27.35 13.64 -24.17
N LYS A 34 -28.00 14.54 -23.42
CA LYS A 34 -29.34 15.05 -23.76
C LYS A 34 -29.34 15.96 -25.01
N ALA A 35 -28.32 16.80 -25.16
CA ALA A 35 -28.21 17.73 -26.27
C ALA A 35 -27.90 17.02 -27.59
N LEU A 36 -26.90 16.13 -27.60
CA LEU A 36 -26.40 15.47 -28.81
C LEU A 36 -27.15 14.16 -29.14
N LYS A 37 -27.84 13.54 -28.17
CA LYS A 37 -28.49 12.21 -28.29
C LYS A 37 -27.53 11.08 -28.69
N LEU A 38 -26.23 11.25 -28.44
CA LEU A 38 -25.18 10.28 -28.70
C LEU A 38 -24.84 9.45 -27.45
N PRO A 39 -24.34 8.21 -27.60
CA PRO A 39 -23.72 7.47 -26.51
C PRO A 39 -22.43 8.13 -26.03
N GLY A 40 -22.02 7.83 -24.79
CA GLY A 40 -20.69 8.17 -24.31
C GLY A 40 -19.68 7.12 -24.75
N PHE A 41 -18.45 7.54 -25.01
CA PHE A 41 -17.35 6.61 -25.26
C PHE A 41 -16.88 6.00 -23.93
N GLU A 42 -17.03 4.69 -23.78
CA GLU A 42 -16.77 3.98 -22.51
C GLU A 42 -15.29 3.60 -22.30
N VAL A 43 -14.52 3.50 -23.39
CA VAL A 43 -13.12 3.04 -23.36
C VAL A 43 -12.15 4.21 -23.16
N LEU A 44 -12.00 4.67 -21.93
CA LEU A 44 -11.24 5.88 -21.60
C LEU A 44 -9.84 5.59 -21.04
N PRO A 45 -8.78 6.30 -21.49
CA PRO A 45 -7.47 6.28 -20.86
C PRO A 45 -7.44 7.18 -19.60
N GLY A 46 -6.31 7.24 -18.91
CA GLY A 46 -6.10 8.06 -17.71
C GLY A 46 -6.50 7.39 -16.39
N GLY A 47 -6.96 6.14 -16.44
CA GLY A 47 -7.06 5.26 -15.29
C GLY A 47 -5.70 4.71 -14.84
N GLY A 48 -5.57 4.43 -13.55
CA GLY A 48 -4.46 3.64 -13.02
C GLY A 48 -4.56 2.16 -13.44
N TRP A 49 -3.45 1.42 -13.34
CA TRP A 49 -3.34 0.04 -13.79
C TRP A 49 -2.40 -0.78 -12.93
N ASP A 50 -2.87 -1.95 -12.49
CA ASP A 50 -2.02 -2.96 -11.86
C ASP A 50 -1.47 -3.91 -12.92
N ASN A 51 -0.20 -3.70 -13.26
CA ASN A 51 0.48 -4.45 -14.32
C ASN A 51 0.93 -5.86 -13.89
N LEU A 52 0.79 -6.26 -12.62
CA LEU A 52 0.97 -7.66 -12.20
C LEU A 52 -0.31 -8.47 -12.41
N ARG A 53 -1.46 -7.88 -12.05
CA ARG A 53 -2.79 -8.55 -12.09
C ARG A 53 -3.55 -8.33 -13.40
N ASN A 54 -3.12 -7.39 -14.24
CA ASN A 54 -3.84 -6.88 -15.41
C ASN A 54 -5.25 -6.34 -15.04
N LEU A 55 -5.31 -5.40 -14.09
CA LEU A 55 -6.56 -4.83 -13.60
C LEU A 55 -6.55 -3.30 -13.63
N ASP A 56 -7.64 -2.69 -14.11
CA ASP A 56 -7.87 -1.25 -14.08
C ASP A 56 -8.14 -0.78 -12.63
N MET A 57 -7.54 0.35 -12.24
CA MET A 57 -7.51 0.89 -10.86
C MET A 57 -8.17 2.28 -10.79
N GLY A 58 -7.97 3.02 -9.69
CA GLY A 58 -8.50 4.37 -9.53
C GLY A 58 -8.11 5.36 -10.64
N LYS A 59 -8.97 6.36 -10.89
CA LYS A 59 -8.76 7.41 -11.90
C LYS A 59 -7.60 8.34 -11.51
N VAL A 60 -6.62 8.50 -12.39
CA VAL A 60 -5.41 9.32 -12.14
C VAL A 60 -5.46 10.66 -12.87
N ILE A 61 -6.01 10.69 -14.09
CA ILE A 61 -6.19 11.90 -14.90
C ILE A 61 -7.63 12.40 -14.76
N ASN A 62 -7.81 13.70 -14.55
CA ASN A 62 -9.12 14.33 -14.57
C ASN A 62 -9.71 14.30 -15.98
N LEU A 63 -11.02 14.04 -16.08
CA LEU A 63 -11.75 13.98 -17.35
C LEU A 63 -13.05 14.75 -17.19
N GLY A 64 -13.19 15.87 -17.91
CA GLY A 64 -14.37 16.72 -18.00
C GLY A 64 -15.17 16.48 -19.29
N TYR A 65 -16.37 17.07 -19.38
CA TYR A 65 -17.26 16.99 -20.55
C TYR A 65 -17.86 18.36 -20.93
N SER A 66 -17.28 19.45 -20.42
CA SER A 66 -17.81 20.81 -20.52
C SER A 66 -17.94 21.34 -21.95
N LEU A 67 -17.16 20.81 -22.90
CA LEU A 67 -17.18 21.19 -24.31
C LEU A 67 -18.06 20.26 -25.16
N CYS A 68 -18.62 19.20 -24.57
CA CYS A 68 -19.39 18.16 -25.27
C CYS A 68 -18.70 17.61 -26.53
N LYS A 69 -17.38 17.40 -26.49
CA LYS A 69 -16.60 16.87 -27.61
C LYS A 69 -17.17 15.52 -28.09
N THR A 70 -17.04 15.26 -29.39
CA THR A 70 -17.36 13.96 -30.00
C THR A 70 -16.14 13.37 -30.69
N THR A 71 -16.22 12.09 -31.05
CA THR A 71 -15.35 11.51 -32.09
C THR A 71 -15.53 12.28 -33.41
N GLU A 72 -14.51 12.26 -34.28
CA GLU A 72 -14.54 12.96 -35.58
C GLU A 72 -15.66 12.47 -36.52
N ASP A 73 -16.09 11.21 -36.36
CA ASP A 73 -17.21 10.62 -37.09
C ASP A 73 -18.58 10.84 -36.41
N GLY A 74 -18.64 11.59 -35.30
CA GLY A 74 -19.88 11.93 -34.60
C GLY A 74 -20.56 10.76 -33.90
N SER A 75 -19.88 9.64 -33.68
CA SER A 75 -20.47 8.42 -33.12
C SER A 75 -20.60 8.44 -31.59
N TYR A 76 -19.63 9.00 -30.87
CA TYR A 76 -19.58 9.00 -29.41
C TYR A 76 -19.18 10.35 -28.81
N ILE A 77 -19.66 10.64 -27.60
CA ILE A 77 -19.22 11.76 -26.76
C ILE A 77 -17.94 11.36 -26.01
N ILE A 78 -16.90 12.19 -26.09
CA ILE A 78 -15.60 11.98 -25.46
C ILE A 78 -15.28 13.10 -24.45
N PRO A 79 -14.40 12.86 -23.45
CA PRO A 79 -13.95 13.90 -22.55
C PRO A 79 -13.24 15.08 -23.22
N ASP A 80 -13.20 16.22 -22.55
CA ASP A 80 -12.54 17.44 -23.02
C ASP A 80 -11.02 17.24 -23.20
N GLU A 81 -10.39 16.42 -22.35
CA GLU A 81 -8.95 16.12 -22.33
C GLU A 81 -8.57 14.85 -23.12
N VAL A 82 -9.49 14.30 -23.94
CA VAL A 82 -9.29 13.06 -24.70
C VAL A 82 -9.43 13.32 -26.20
N PHE A 83 -8.60 12.65 -26.98
CA PHE A 83 -8.72 12.57 -28.44
C PHE A 83 -8.68 11.11 -28.92
N THR A 84 -9.37 10.85 -30.03
CA THR A 84 -9.53 9.51 -30.62
C THR A 84 -8.96 9.48 -32.02
N ILE A 85 -8.14 8.48 -32.32
CA ILE A 85 -7.62 8.20 -33.66
C ILE A 85 -8.49 7.11 -34.28
N PRO A 86 -9.23 7.37 -35.38
CA PRO A 86 -10.00 6.34 -36.07
C PRO A 86 -9.05 5.32 -36.71
N ARG A 87 -9.18 4.05 -36.32
CA ARG A 87 -8.39 2.93 -36.87
C ARG A 87 -9.18 2.15 -37.90
N LYS A 88 -10.39 1.72 -37.52
CA LYS A 88 -11.33 0.95 -38.37
C LYS A 88 -10.67 -0.27 -39.03
N GLN A 89 -9.84 -0.99 -38.26
CA GLN A 89 -9.10 -2.19 -38.67
C GLN A 89 -9.83 -3.45 -38.20
N SER A 90 -9.83 -4.50 -39.03
CA SER A 90 -10.41 -5.81 -38.72
C SER A 90 -9.42 -6.89 -39.13
N ASN A 91 -8.77 -7.50 -38.15
CA ASN A 91 -7.80 -8.57 -38.36
C ASN A 91 -8.47 -9.93 -38.11
N LEU A 92 -8.44 -10.80 -39.12
CA LEU A 92 -8.92 -12.17 -39.06
C LEU A 92 -7.73 -13.12 -39.17
N GLU A 93 -7.21 -13.56 -38.03
CA GLU A 93 -6.10 -14.51 -37.96
C GLU A 93 -6.65 -15.93 -37.95
N ILE A 94 -6.74 -16.53 -39.15
CA ILE A 94 -7.26 -17.90 -39.33
C ILE A 94 -6.26 -18.95 -38.84
N ASN A 95 -4.96 -18.67 -38.91
CA ASN A 95 -3.92 -19.55 -38.39
C ASN A 95 -3.68 -19.25 -36.91
N SER A 96 -3.68 -20.28 -36.05
CA SER A 96 -3.39 -20.09 -34.63
C SER A 96 -1.92 -19.75 -34.36
N GLU A 97 -1.66 -19.06 -33.25
CA GLU A 97 -0.34 -19.12 -32.59
C GLU A 97 -0.23 -20.38 -31.72
N ILE A 98 1.00 -20.78 -31.38
CA ILE A 98 1.31 -21.85 -30.42
C ILE A 98 2.13 -21.24 -29.29
N ILE A 99 1.59 -21.26 -28.06
CA ILE A 99 2.24 -20.78 -26.84
C ILE A 99 2.79 -22.00 -26.09
N GLU A 100 4.04 -22.33 -26.39
CA GLU A 100 4.74 -23.53 -25.88
C GLU A 100 5.05 -23.46 -24.38
N SER A 101 5.21 -22.25 -23.84
CA SER A 101 5.50 -22.02 -22.43
C SER A 101 4.76 -20.79 -21.90
N TRP A 102 4.15 -20.96 -20.73
CA TRP A 102 3.53 -19.90 -19.92
C TRP A 102 4.49 -18.74 -19.61
N MET A 103 5.81 -18.94 -19.64
CA MET A 103 6.77 -17.84 -19.54
C MET A 103 6.61 -16.82 -20.66
N ASN A 104 6.30 -17.28 -21.88
CA ASN A 104 6.16 -16.47 -23.09
C ASN A 104 4.72 -15.97 -23.34
N TYR A 105 3.78 -16.26 -22.43
CA TYR A 105 2.38 -15.87 -22.57
C TYR A 105 2.20 -14.35 -22.70
N GLN A 106 1.49 -13.93 -23.75
CA GLN A 106 1.04 -12.55 -23.97
C GLN A 106 -0.47 -12.42 -23.69
N SER A 107 -0.84 -11.34 -22.99
CA SER A 107 -2.25 -11.01 -22.67
C SER A 107 -2.99 -10.53 -23.91
N ALA A 108 -4.20 -11.06 -24.17
CA ALA A 108 -5.02 -10.64 -25.30
C ALA A 108 -5.57 -9.20 -25.19
N THR A 109 -5.53 -8.60 -23.98
CA THR A 109 -6.14 -7.30 -23.64
C THR A 109 -5.16 -6.24 -23.13
N ALA A 110 -3.89 -6.60 -22.98
CA ALA A 110 -2.86 -5.78 -22.33
C ALA A 110 -1.44 -6.11 -22.80
N ALA A 111 -1.26 -6.61 -24.04
CA ALA A 111 0.06 -7.00 -24.54
C ALA A 111 1.06 -5.83 -24.51
N SER A 112 0.62 -4.63 -24.90
CA SER A 112 1.52 -3.47 -25.02
C SER A 112 2.03 -2.94 -23.67
N VAL A 113 1.18 -2.85 -22.64
CA VAL A 113 1.59 -2.41 -21.30
C VAL A 113 2.37 -3.49 -20.54
N ASN A 114 2.13 -4.77 -20.82
CA ASN A 114 2.90 -5.85 -20.20
C ASN A 114 4.31 -6.00 -20.80
N THR A 115 4.50 -5.64 -22.06
CA THR A 115 5.80 -5.70 -22.76
C THR A 115 6.67 -4.44 -22.60
N GLU A 116 6.25 -3.47 -21.78
CA GLU A 116 7.06 -2.30 -21.42
C GLU A 116 8.43 -2.73 -20.85
N VAL A 117 9.51 -2.13 -21.36
CA VAL A 117 10.89 -2.44 -20.95
C VAL A 117 11.17 -1.82 -19.59
N SER A 118 11.29 -2.67 -18.57
CA SER A 118 11.49 -2.29 -17.17
C SER A 118 12.36 -3.32 -16.46
N LEU A 119 12.75 -3.04 -15.21
CA LEU A 119 13.45 -4.01 -14.35
C LEU A 119 12.65 -5.29 -14.06
N PHE A 120 11.32 -5.27 -14.27
CA PHE A 120 10.40 -6.31 -13.84
C PHE A 120 9.50 -6.86 -14.97
N SER A 121 9.86 -6.64 -16.25
CA SER A 121 8.99 -6.99 -17.39
C SER A 121 8.58 -8.48 -17.43
N SER A 122 9.41 -9.39 -16.91
CA SER A 122 9.09 -10.81 -16.80
C SER A 122 7.91 -11.13 -15.87
N LEU A 123 7.59 -10.23 -14.92
CA LEU A 123 6.53 -10.39 -13.92
C LEU A 123 5.18 -9.82 -14.36
N ASN A 124 5.15 -8.99 -15.41
CA ASN A 124 3.92 -8.33 -15.85
C ASN A 124 2.84 -9.35 -16.30
N GLY A 125 1.63 -9.21 -15.77
CA GLY A 125 0.49 -10.10 -16.00
C GLY A 125 0.59 -11.50 -15.38
N LYS A 126 1.67 -11.85 -14.67
CA LYS A 126 1.88 -13.17 -14.07
C LYS A 126 0.97 -13.46 -12.86
N PHE A 127 0.10 -12.52 -12.48
CA PHE A 127 -0.96 -12.69 -11.48
C PHE A 127 -2.37 -12.43 -12.05
N SER A 128 -2.50 -12.33 -13.38
CA SER A 128 -3.79 -12.23 -14.05
C SER A 128 -4.56 -13.57 -14.01
N SER A 129 -5.89 -13.49 -14.14
CA SER A 129 -6.76 -14.66 -14.18
C SER A 129 -6.41 -15.63 -15.31
N ASP A 130 -6.11 -15.09 -16.49
CA ASP A 130 -5.92 -15.90 -17.70
C ASP A 130 -4.53 -16.52 -17.75
N PHE A 131 -3.50 -15.82 -17.29
CA PHE A 131 -2.20 -16.44 -17.00
C PHE A 131 -2.32 -17.57 -15.97
N SER A 132 -3.06 -17.35 -14.88
CA SER A 132 -3.20 -18.34 -13.80
C SER A 132 -3.89 -19.63 -14.29
N LYS A 133 -4.94 -19.49 -15.11
CA LYS A 133 -5.62 -20.62 -15.79
C LYS A 133 -4.66 -21.32 -16.75
N LEU A 134 -3.99 -20.58 -17.63
CA LEU A 134 -3.10 -21.12 -18.65
C LEU A 134 -1.93 -21.90 -18.03
N LYS A 135 -1.21 -21.31 -17.07
CA LYS A 135 -0.12 -22.00 -16.38
C LYS A 135 -0.61 -23.27 -15.66
N THR A 136 -1.80 -23.22 -15.07
CA THR A 136 -2.40 -24.39 -14.41
C THR A 136 -2.66 -25.53 -15.41
N HIS A 137 -3.25 -25.23 -16.58
CA HIS A 137 -3.50 -26.23 -17.62
C HIS A 137 -2.21 -26.77 -18.24
N GLN A 138 -1.28 -25.91 -18.65
CA GLN A 138 -0.02 -26.35 -19.27
C GLN A 138 0.76 -27.30 -18.37
N VAL A 139 0.85 -27.00 -17.07
CA VAL A 139 1.58 -27.84 -16.10
C VAL A 139 0.80 -29.12 -15.75
N LYS A 140 -0.49 -29.02 -15.39
CA LYS A 140 -1.26 -30.19 -14.90
C LYS A 140 -1.63 -31.17 -16.00
N ASP A 141 -1.99 -30.66 -17.18
CA ASP A 141 -2.46 -31.47 -18.31
C ASP A 141 -1.29 -31.85 -19.25
N GLN A 142 -0.05 -31.45 -18.92
CA GLN A 142 1.14 -31.55 -19.77
C GLN A 142 0.87 -31.03 -21.19
N ALA A 143 0.30 -29.82 -21.26
CA ALA A 143 -0.28 -29.25 -22.47
C ALA A 143 0.47 -28.00 -22.96
N MET A 144 0.33 -27.71 -24.25
CA MET A 144 0.66 -26.42 -24.85
C MET A 144 -0.64 -25.72 -25.25
N THR A 145 -0.62 -24.39 -25.34
CA THR A 145 -1.81 -23.62 -25.73
C THR A 145 -1.75 -23.26 -27.21
N THR A 146 -2.84 -23.45 -27.94
CA THR A 146 -3.07 -22.85 -29.26
C THR A 146 -4.09 -21.72 -29.13
N ARG A 147 -3.81 -20.55 -29.70
CA ARG A 147 -4.74 -19.41 -29.69
C ARG A 147 -5.10 -18.98 -31.10
N VAL A 148 -6.40 -18.88 -31.37
CA VAL A 148 -6.98 -18.26 -32.59
C VAL A 148 -7.71 -17.00 -32.18
N GLN A 149 -7.65 -15.93 -32.99
CA GLN A 149 -8.33 -14.67 -32.67
C GLN A 149 -8.89 -13.94 -33.89
N VAL A 150 -10.05 -13.30 -33.72
CA VAL A 150 -10.53 -12.21 -34.57
C VAL A 150 -10.51 -10.93 -33.76
N ARG A 151 -9.98 -9.86 -34.32
CA ARG A 151 -9.73 -8.61 -33.60
C ARG A 151 -10.17 -7.40 -34.43
N ASN A 152 -11.23 -6.73 -33.96
CA ASN A 152 -11.77 -5.52 -34.55
C ASN A 152 -11.29 -4.31 -33.74
N LEU A 153 -10.33 -3.54 -34.27
CA LEU A 153 -9.83 -2.30 -33.66
C LEU A 153 -10.49 -1.09 -34.30
N VAL A 154 -11.37 -0.41 -33.56
CA VAL A 154 -12.17 0.71 -34.09
C VAL A 154 -11.48 2.04 -33.86
N TYR A 155 -11.04 2.32 -32.63
CA TYR A 155 -10.35 3.58 -32.26
C TYR A 155 -9.14 3.32 -31.37
N THR A 156 -8.11 4.17 -31.46
CA THR A 156 -7.12 4.34 -30.38
C THR A 156 -7.45 5.64 -29.66
N ALA A 157 -7.76 5.60 -28.36
CA ALA A 157 -8.01 6.81 -27.56
C ALA A 157 -6.81 7.16 -26.66
N LYS A 158 -6.52 8.44 -26.54
CA LYS A 158 -5.40 9.00 -25.76
C LYS A 158 -5.87 10.23 -24.98
N PHE A 159 -5.23 10.52 -23.85
CA PHE A 159 -5.42 11.79 -23.15
C PHE A 159 -4.33 12.81 -23.51
N ASP A 160 -4.66 14.10 -23.40
CA ASP A 160 -3.74 15.21 -23.68
C ASP A 160 -2.60 15.26 -22.64
N PRO A 161 -1.32 15.38 -23.04
CA PRO A 161 -0.19 15.41 -22.09
C PRO A 161 -0.21 16.53 -21.04
N GLY A 162 -1.06 17.55 -21.23
CA GLY A 162 -1.29 18.63 -20.26
C GLY A 162 -2.52 18.44 -19.37
N ALA A 163 -3.20 17.29 -19.44
CA ALA A 163 -4.39 17.00 -18.64
C ALA A 163 -4.08 17.03 -17.13
N ALA A 164 -4.97 17.66 -16.35
CA ALA A 164 -4.79 17.78 -14.92
C ALA A 164 -4.95 16.43 -14.21
N LEU A 165 -4.25 16.24 -13.08
CA LEU A 165 -4.48 15.09 -12.21
C LEU A 165 -5.87 15.11 -11.58
N ASP A 166 -6.45 13.93 -11.37
CA ASP A 166 -7.70 13.77 -10.62
C ASP A 166 -7.56 14.34 -9.20
N LYS A 167 -8.64 14.96 -8.70
CA LYS A 167 -8.66 15.62 -7.39
C LYS A 167 -8.32 14.67 -6.24
N GLY A 168 -8.83 13.44 -6.26
CA GLY A 168 -8.57 12.46 -5.21
C GLY A 168 -7.14 11.95 -5.23
N PHE A 169 -6.58 11.72 -6.42
CA PHE A 169 -5.17 11.32 -6.58
C PHE A 169 -4.23 12.45 -6.11
N ARG A 170 -4.47 13.69 -6.57
CA ARG A 170 -3.71 14.88 -6.17
C ARG A 170 -3.73 15.12 -4.65
N GLN A 171 -4.87 14.94 -4.00
CA GLN A 171 -4.98 15.08 -2.54
C GLN A 171 -4.10 14.07 -1.78
N GLN A 172 -4.03 12.82 -2.23
CA GLN A 172 -3.16 11.81 -1.62
C GLN A 172 -1.67 12.14 -1.82
N LEU A 173 -1.28 12.63 -3.00
CA LEU A 173 0.08 13.09 -3.27
C LEU A 173 0.51 14.25 -2.37
N VAL A 174 -0.37 15.25 -2.15
CA VAL A 174 -0.11 16.37 -1.24
C VAL A 174 -0.01 15.90 0.22
N ALA A 175 -0.82 14.93 0.66
CA ALA A 175 -0.70 14.36 2.00
C ALA A 175 0.65 13.65 2.23
N ILE A 176 1.10 12.81 1.27
CA ILE A 176 2.41 12.16 1.35
C ILE A 176 3.54 13.21 1.35
N ALA A 177 3.41 14.28 0.55
CA ALA A 177 4.37 15.39 0.54
C ALA A 177 4.50 16.04 1.92
N GLY A 178 3.39 16.35 2.60
CA GLY A 178 3.41 16.91 3.95
C GLY A 178 4.16 16.04 4.97
N HIS A 179 3.94 14.72 4.95
CA HIS A 179 4.70 13.79 5.81
C HIS A 179 6.19 13.72 5.46
N LEU A 180 6.56 13.85 4.18
CA LEU A 180 7.97 13.93 3.76
C LEU A 180 8.65 15.24 4.19
N GLU A 181 7.90 16.34 4.24
CA GLU A 181 8.37 17.64 4.71
C GLU A 181 8.55 17.63 6.24
N ASN A 182 7.59 17.10 6.99
CA ASN A 182 7.66 16.94 8.46
C ASN A 182 8.60 15.80 8.92
N ASN A 183 9.45 15.26 8.05
CA ASN A 183 10.39 14.14 8.29
C ASN A 183 9.74 12.83 8.80
N GLN A 184 8.41 12.68 8.65
CA GLN A 184 7.62 11.53 9.07
C GLN A 184 7.71 10.39 8.05
N SER A 185 8.94 9.94 7.80
CA SER A 185 9.30 9.01 6.73
C SER A 185 8.47 7.72 6.74
N ARG A 186 8.20 7.13 7.91
CA ARG A 186 7.41 5.88 8.03
C ARG A 186 5.97 6.04 7.54
N MET A 187 5.31 7.17 7.86
CA MET A 187 3.96 7.45 7.37
C MET A 187 3.96 7.70 5.85
N ALA A 188 4.98 8.39 5.34
CA ALA A 188 5.13 8.60 3.90
C ALA A 188 5.40 7.30 3.11
N ASP A 189 6.10 6.31 3.70
CA ASP A 189 6.23 4.96 3.14
C ASP A 189 4.86 4.28 3.06
N TYR A 190 4.17 4.19 4.19
CA TYR A 190 2.85 3.55 4.30
C TYR A 190 1.82 4.12 3.32
N LEU A 191 1.71 5.46 3.25
CA LEU A 191 0.78 6.12 2.34
C LEU A 191 1.18 5.97 0.86
N SER A 192 2.47 5.84 0.55
CA SER A 192 2.92 5.53 -0.82
C SER A 192 2.56 4.10 -1.22
N GLU A 193 2.60 3.15 -0.28
CA GLU A 193 2.13 1.78 -0.51
C GLU A 193 0.60 1.74 -0.71
N VAL A 194 -0.16 2.53 0.06
CA VAL A 194 -1.62 2.69 -0.13
C VAL A 194 -1.96 3.36 -1.46
N LEU A 195 -1.14 4.30 -1.94
CA LEU A 195 -1.31 4.90 -3.27
C LEU A 195 -1.19 3.84 -4.38
N VAL A 196 -0.20 2.95 -4.30
CA VAL A 196 -0.02 1.83 -5.25
C VAL A 196 -1.16 0.82 -5.16
N LEU A 197 -1.72 0.56 -3.97
CA LEU A 197 -2.91 -0.27 -3.82
C LEU A 197 -4.13 0.31 -4.55
N ASN A 198 -4.34 1.64 -4.46
CA ASN A 198 -5.54 2.32 -4.97
C ASN A 198 -5.46 2.68 -6.47
N TYR A 199 -4.26 2.99 -6.97
CA TYR A 199 -4.03 3.49 -8.34
C TYR A 199 -3.14 2.57 -9.18
N GLY A 200 -2.67 1.45 -8.63
CA GLY A 200 -1.80 0.50 -9.32
C GLY A 200 -0.37 0.99 -9.48
N THR A 201 0.33 0.43 -10.46
CA THR A 201 1.74 0.68 -10.74
C THR A 201 1.97 1.57 -11.96
N HIS A 202 0.99 1.65 -12.87
CA HIS A 202 1.07 2.40 -14.13
C HIS A 202 -0.19 3.26 -14.31
N VAL A 203 -0.15 4.21 -15.24
CA VAL A 203 -1.32 4.95 -15.75
C VAL A 203 -1.47 4.63 -17.22
N ILE A 204 -2.68 4.29 -17.66
CA ILE A 204 -2.96 3.97 -19.07
C ILE A 204 -2.98 5.26 -19.89
N THR A 205 -1.99 5.45 -20.75
CA THR A 205 -1.82 6.62 -21.62
C THR A 205 -2.58 6.48 -22.94
N SER A 206 -2.76 5.25 -23.42
CA SER A 206 -3.62 4.96 -24.57
C SER A 206 -4.33 3.63 -24.44
N VAL A 207 -5.56 3.60 -24.94
CA VAL A 207 -6.41 2.40 -25.02
C VAL A 207 -6.82 2.17 -26.47
N ASP A 208 -6.74 0.90 -26.89
CA ASP A 208 -7.27 0.46 -28.16
C ASP A 208 -8.68 -0.10 -27.94
N ALA A 209 -9.67 0.62 -28.47
CA ALA A 209 -11.08 0.36 -28.30
C ALA A 209 -11.63 -0.47 -29.46
N GLY A 210 -12.24 -1.60 -29.12
CA GLY A 210 -12.64 -2.59 -30.12
C GLY A 210 -13.40 -3.76 -29.53
N ALA A 211 -13.40 -4.86 -30.27
CA ALA A 211 -13.87 -6.16 -29.80
C ALA A 211 -12.93 -7.27 -30.29
N SER A 212 -12.78 -8.34 -29.52
CA SER A 212 -11.95 -9.49 -29.87
C SER A 212 -12.67 -10.79 -29.55
N LEU A 213 -12.70 -11.73 -30.48
CA LEU A 213 -13.20 -13.10 -30.26
C LEU A 213 -12.01 -14.05 -30.28
N VAL A 214 -11.74 -14.71 -29.15
CA VAL A 214 -10.53 -15.51 -28.93
C VAL A 214 -10.92 -16.95 -28.59
N GLN A 215 -10.29 -17.93 -29.23
CA GLN A 215 -10.30 -19.33 -28.79
C GLN A 215 -8.93 -19.69 -28.25
N GLU A 216 -8.87 -20.23 -27.04
CA GLU A 216 -7.69 -20.84 -26.45
C GLU A 216 -7.96 -22.33 -26.21
N ASP A 217 -7.26 -23.18 -26.94
CA ASP A 217 -7.29 -24.63 -26.80
C ASP A 217 -6.00 -25.11 -26.10
N GLN A 218 -6.14 -26.12 -25.24
CA GLN A 218 -5.00 -26.80 -24.60
C GLN A 218 -4.82 -28.15 -25.28
N ILE A 219 -3.67 -28.39 -25.89
CA ILE A 219 -3.34 -29.65 -26.59
C ILE A 219 -2.18 -30.35 -25.91
N LYS A 220 -2.23 -31.69 -25.83
CA LYS A 220 -1.14 -32.49 -25.21
C LYS A 220 0.20 -32.16 -25.85
N SER A 221 1.20 -31.85 -25.04
CA SER A 221 2.58 -31.58 -25.48
C SER A 221 3.15 -32.69 -26.37
N THR A 222 2.82 -33.96 -26.07
CA THR A 222 3.22 -35.14 -26.87
C THR A 222 2.67 -35.15 -28.31
N PHE A 223 1.64 -34.35 -28.61
CA PHE A 223 1.11 -34.16 -29.97
C PHE A 223 1.88 -33.07 -30.74
N VAL A 224 2.45 -32.09 -30.02
CA VAL A 224 3.26 -31.02 -30.60
C VAL A 224 4.69 -31.51 -30.80
N GLN A 225 4.94 -32.20 -31.90
CA GLN A 225 6.27 -32.65 -32.28
C GLN A 225 7.16 -31.49 -32.77
N ASP A 226 8.48 -31.64 -32.64
CA ASP A 226 9.49 -30.71 -33.19
C ASP A 226 9.67 -30.83 -34.72
N ASN A 227 8.54 -30.76 -35.42
CA ASN A 227 8.46 -30.75 -36.87
C ASN A 227 7.61 -29.56 -37.33
N MET A 228 8.20 -28.68 -38.14
CA MET A 228 7.52 -27.49 -38.68
C MET A 228 6.26 -27.84 -39.49
N SER A 229 6.24 -28.98 -40.20
CA SER A 229 5.04 -29.38 -40.95
C SER A 229 3.88 -29.79 -40.03
N VAL A 230 4.19 -30.44 -38.89
CA VAL A 230 3.21 -30.79 -37.86
C VAL A 230 2.70 -29.54 -37.16
N ARG A 231 3.60 -28.60 -36.77
CA ARG A 231 3.21 -27.29 -36.21
C ARG A 231 2.25 -26.54 -37.16
N SER A 232 2.53 -26.49 -38.46
CA SER A 232 1.65 -25.87 -39.46
C SER A 232 0.28 -26.56 -39.60
N ALA A 233 0.25 -27.90 -39.54
CA ALA A 233 -1.00 -28.66 -39.55
C ALA A 233 -1.85 -28.45 -38.27
N ILE A 234 -1.19 -28.23 -37.12
CA ILE A 234 -1.84 -27.88 -35.85
C ILE A 234 -2.49 -26.49 -35.95
N THR A 235 -1.77 -25.47 -36.41
CA THR A 235 -2.30 -24.10 -36.48
C THR A 235 -3.45 -23.96 -37.46
N ALA A 236 -3.40 -24.68 -38.59
CA ALA A 236 -4.51 -24.78 -39.54
C ALA A 236 -5.73 -25.54 -38.96
N SER A 237 -5.49 -26.60 -38.16
CA SER A 237 -6.58 -27.37 -37.53
C SER A 237 -7.28 -26.61 -36.40
N ALA A 238 -6.52 -25.83 -35.62
CA ALA A 238 -7.08 -24.91 -34.63
C ALA A 238 -7.96 -23.84 -35.32
N GLY A 239 -7.49 -23.26 -36.43
CA GLY A 239 -8.27 -22.36 -37.28
C GLY A 239 -9.57 -22.97 -37.81
N ALA A 240 -9.49 -24.21 -38.31
CA ALA A 240 -10.66 -24.95 -38.78
C ALA A 240 -11.66 -25.26 -37.65
N SER A 241 -11.17 -25.62 -36.45
CA SER A 241 -12.01 -25.78 -35.25
C SER A 241 -12.77 -24.48 -34.95
N PHE A 242 -12.06 -23.35 -34.91
CA PHE A 242 -12.65 -22.05 -34.59
C PHE A 242 -13.74 -21.64 -35.59
N HIS A 243 -13.44 -21.74 -36.89
CA HIS A 243 -14.39 -21.47 -37.96
C HIS A 243 -15.63 -22.38 -37.87
N SER A 244 -15.46 -23.64 -37.46
CA SER A 244 -16.57 -24.59 -37.29
C SER A 244 -17.52 -24.19 -36.15
N ILE A 245 -16.98 -23.86 -34.98
CA ILE A 245 -17.78 -23.45 -33.80
C ILE A 245 -18.60 -22.18 -34.11
N ILE A 246 -18.03 -21.24 -34.87
CA ILE A 246 -18.69 -20.01 -35.32
C ILE A 246 -19.81 -20.31 -36.32
N ASN A 247 -19.52 -21.01 -37.42
CA ASN A 247 -20.46 -21.08 -38.56
C ASN A 247 -21.45 -22.25 -38.54
N PHE A 248 -21.20 -23.32 -37.76
CA PHE A 248 -22.06 -24.52 -37.74
C PHE A 248 -22.59 -24.91 -36.34
N GLY A 249 -22.04 -24.34 -35.26
CA GLY A 249 -22.47 -24.61 -33.89
C GLY A 249 -22.13 -26.02 -33.36
N ILE A 250 -22.58 -26.34 -32.15
CA ILE A 250 -22.19 -27.59 -31.44
C ILE A 250 -22.71 -28.86 -32.15
N SER A 251 -23.87 -28.79 -32.80
CA SER A 251 -24.52 -29.92 -33.46
C SER A 251 -24.20 -30.06 -34.95
N GLY A 252 -23.40 -29.14 -35.52
CA GLY A 252 -22.97 -29.23 -36.91
C GLY A 252 -22.02 -30.40 -37.10
N SER A 253 -22.33 -31.30 -38.04
CA SER A 253 -21.37 -32.26 -38.54
C SER A 253 -20.16 -31.50 -39.08
N LEU A 254 -18.95 -31.90 -38.66
CA LEU A 254 -17.69 -31.49 -39.27
C LEU A 254 -17.53 -32.18 -40.64
N GLU A 255 -18.41 -31.79 -41.56
CA GLU A 255 -18.41 -32.23 -42.95
C GLU A 255 -17.12 -31.73 -43.60
N THR A 256 -16.26 -32.68 -43.98
CA THR A 256 -14.89 -32.50 -44.52
C THR A 256 -13.73 -32.31 -43.51
N GLU A 257 -13.83 -32.81 -42.28
CA GLU A 257 -12.62 -32.99 -41.47
C GLU A 257 -11.59 -33.94 -42.11
N ASN A 258 -10.40 -33.42 -42.37
CA ASN A 258 -9.23 -34.24 -42.68
C ASN A 258 -8.83 -35.10 -41.46
N SER A 259 -8.04 -36.16 -41.68
CA SER A 259 -7.65 -37.09 -40.61
C SER A 259 -6.83 -36.46 -39.49
N PHE A 260 -6.14 -35.35 -39.75
CA PHE A 260 -5.29 -34.66 -38.77
C PHE A 260 -6.11 -33.78 -37.83
N THR A 261 -7.15 -33.09 -38.31
CA THR A 261 -8.03 -32.28 -37.45
C THR A 261 -8.77 -33.15 -36.44
N LYS A 262 -9.17 -34.38 -36.81
CA LYS A 262 -9.68 -35.39 -35.86
C LYS A 262 -8.67 -35.76 -34.77
N GLN A 263 -7.39 -35.87 -35.11
CA GLN A 263 -6.31 -36.12 -34.14
C GLN A 263 -6.07 -34.91 -33.23
N TYR A 264 -6.16 -33.68 -33.75
CA TYR A 264 -6.13 -32.44 -32.97
C TYR A 264 -7.28 -32.38 -31.96
N MET A 265 -8.52 -32.66 -32.38
CA MET A 265 -9.68 -32.70 -31.48
C MET A 265 -9.52 -33.77 -30.38
N ALA A 266 -8.90 -34.92 -30.69
CA ALA A 266 -8.63 -35.98 -29.73
C ALA A 266 -7.40 -35.75 -28.82
N SER A 267 -6.49 -34.86 -29.21
CA SER A 267 -5.32 -34.47 -28.40
C SER A 267 -5.58 -33.25 -27.51
N ARG A 268 -6.69 -32.54 -27.73
CA ARG A 268 -7.17 -31.42 -26.91
C ARG A 268 -7.64 -31.87 -25.53
N THR A 269 -7.10 -31.26 -24.48
CA THR A 269 -7.47 -31.49 -23.07
C THR A 269 -8.50 -30.48 -22.55
N SER A 270 -8.45 -29.24 -23.05
CA SER A 270 -9.37 -28.15 -22.68
C SER A 270 -9.59 -27.21 -23.86
N SER A 271 -10.72 -26.50 -23.88
CA SER A 271 -11.10 -25.53 -24.91
C SER A 271 -11.94 -24.41 -24.31
N ARG A 272 -11.60 -23.16 -24.63
CA ARG A 272 -12.36 -21.97 -24.22
C ARG A 272 -12.51 -21.05 -25.43
N VAL A 273 -13.73 -20.56 -25.66
CA VAL A 273 -13.98 -19.42 -26.54
C VAL A 273 -14.47 -18.25 -25.69
N GLU A 274 -13.93 -17.07 -25.93
CA GLU A 274 -14.20 -15.85 -25.17
C GLU A 274 -14.42 -14.65 -26.11
N SER A 275 -15.53 -13.94 -25.91
CA SER A 275 -15.78 -12.64 -26.56
C SER A 275 -15.43 -11.52 -25.60
N ILE A 276 -14.55 -10.63 -26.05
CA ILE A 276 -14.03 -9.48 -25.33
C ILE A 276 -14.64 -8.26 -26.01
N GLY A 277 -15.75 -7.75 -25.47
CA GLY A 277 -16.59 -6.77 -26.15
C GLY A 277 -17.48 -7.39 -27.23
N GLY A 278 -18.29 -6.54 -27.87
CA GLY A 278 -19.36 -6.96 -28.78
C GLY A 278 -20.46 -7.77 -28.08
N VAL A 279 -21.36 -8.32 -28.90
CA VAL A 279 -22.45 -9.18 -28.41
C VAL A 279 -21.91 -10.48 -27.77
N PRO A 280 -22.57 -11.01 -26.72
CA PRO A 280 -22.17 -12.27 -26.11
C PRO A 280 -22.11 -13.42 -27.12
N PHE A 281 -21.00 -14.16 -27.09
CA PHE A 281 -20.79 -15.28 -27.99
C PHE A 281 -21.66 -16.49 -27.63
N TYR A 282 -22.21 -17.14 -28.66
CA TYR A 282 -22.83 -18.45 -28.60
C TYR A 282 -22.45 -19.25 -29.85
N PRO A 283 -22.19 -20.57 -29.75
CA PRO A 283 -21.85 -21.38 -30.93
C PRO A 283 -22.94 -21.32 -32.01
N GLY A 284 -22.53 -21.12 -33.27
CA GLY A 284 -23.45 -20.85 -34.39
C GLY A 284 -23.73 -19.36 -34.64
N ILE A 285 -23.21 -18.43 -33.85
CA ILE A 285 -23.21 -17.01 -34.24
C ILE A 285 -22.26 -16.82 -35.42
N THR A 286 -22.79 -16.39 -36.58
CA THR A 286 -21.93 -16.14 -37.74
C THR A 286 -20.95 -15.00 -37.45
N LEU A 287 -19.74 -15.07 -38.04
CA LEU A 287 -18.74 -14.02 -37.85
C LEU A 287 -19.29 -12.64 -38.22
N LYS A 288 -20.08 -12.57 -39.30
CA LYS A 288 -20.77 -11.34 -39.72
C LYS A 288 -21.68 -10.79 -38.63
N SER A 289 -22.54 -11.63 -38.04
CA SER A 289 -23.48 -11.22 -36.99
C SER A 289 -22.76 -10.73 -35.74
N TRP A 290 -21.64 -11.36 -35.37
CA TRP A 290 -20.79 -10.89 -34.27
C TRP A 290 -20.16 -9.54 -34.58
N GLN A 291 -19.57 -9.36 -35.78
CA GLN A 291 -18.95 -8.11 -36.20
C GLN A 291 -19.94 -6.94 -36.26
N GLU A 292 -21.14 -7.14 -36.82
CA GLU A 292 -22.23 -6.14 -36.84
C GLU A 292 -22.65 -5.73 -35.41
N GLY A 293 -22.64 -6.69 -34.47
CA GLY A 293 -22.94 -6.47 -33.05
C GLY A 293 -21.86 -5.75 -32.24
N THR A 294 -20.71 -5.38 -32.81
CA THR A 294 -19.64 -4.65 -32.08
C THR A 294 -19.93 -3.15 -31.87
N THR A 295 -20.88 -2.59 -32.63
CA THR A 295 -21.25 -1.17 -32.54
C THR A 295 -21.84 -0.84 -31.16
N ASN A 296 -21.33 0.21 -30.50
CA ASN A 296 -21.70 0.63 -29.13
C ASN A 296 -21.44 -0.41 -28.02
N GLN A 297 -20.56 -1.39 -28.25
CA GLN A 297 -20.16 -2.41 -27.27
C GLN A 297 -18.64 -2.59 -27.32
N LEU A 298 -17.90 -1.48 -27.16
CA LEU A 298 -16.46 -1.42 -27.36
C LEU A 298 -15.74 -1.53 -26.02
N VAL A 299 -14.68 -2.33 -25.97
CA VAL A 299 -13.86 -2.49 -24.76
C VAL A 299 -12.39 -2.24 -25.08
N ALA A 300 -11.57 -2.05 -24.04
CA ALA A 300 -10.12 -1.96 -24.18
C ALA A 300 -9.53 -3.33 -24.53
N ILE A 301 -9.23 -3.54 -25.81
CA ILE A 301 -8.60 -4.74 -26.37
C ILE A 301 -7.07 -4.64 -26.38
N ASP A 302 -6.48 -3.45 -26.26
CA ASP A 302 -5.10 -3.29 -25.76
C ASP A 302 -4.99 -2.02 -24.92
N ARG A 303 -3.91 -1.96 -24.14
CA ARG A 303 -3.56 -0.86 -23.25
C ARG A 303 -2.07 -0.56 -23.40
N SER A 304 -1.71 0.72 -23.48
CA SER A 304 -0.34 1.19 -23.27
C SER A 304 -0.34 2.16 -22.10
N GLY A 305 0.71 2.12 -21.27
CA GLY A 305 0.81 2.94 -20.08
C GLY A 305 2.21 3.51 -19.86
N LEU A 306 2.35 4.26 -18.78
CA LEU A 306 3.64 4.64 -18.20
C LEU A 306 3.59 4.45 -16.67
N PRO A 307 4.71 4.18 -15.99
CA PRO A 307 4.75 3.97 -14.54
C PRO A 307 4.22 5.17 -13.74
N LEU A 308 3.51 4.92 -12.64
CA LEU A 308 2.74 5.93 -11.89
C LEU A 308 3.58 7.14 -11.44
N HIS A 309 4.83 6.91 -11.02
CA HIS A 309 5.76 7.96 -10.60
C HIS A 309 6.12 8.98 -11.71
N PHE A 310 5.91 8.65 -12.99
CA PHE A 310 6.19 9.51 -14.14
C PHE A 310 5.31 10.76 -14.15
N PHE A 311 4.06 10.64 -13.68
CA PHE A 311 3.10 11.74 -13.64
C PHE A 311 3.30 12.67 -12.44
N ILE A 312 4.15 12.29 -11.48
CA ILE A 312 4.45 13.07 -10.27
C ILE A 312 5.55 14.09 -10.61
N THR A 313 5.16 15.18 -11.28
CA THR A 313 6.06 16.23 -11.77
C THR A 313 5.71 17.60 -11.19
N PRO A 314 6.67 18.56 -11.14
CA PRO A 314 6.38 19.93 -10.71
C PRO A 314 5.38 20.69 -11.60
N SER A 315 5.10 20.21 -12.83
CA SER A 315 4.07 20.81 -13.70
C SER A 315 2.66 20.38 -13.30
N HIS A 316 2.48 19.14 -12.83
CA HIS A 316 1.18 18.63 -12.36
C HIS A 316 0.89 18.96 -10.89
N LEU A 317 1.92 19.28 -10.10
CA LEU A 317 1.83 19.67 -8.69
C LEU A 317 2.47 21.06 -8.45
N PRO A 318 1.97 22.15 -9.07
CA PRO A 318 2.55 23.48 -8.95
C PRO A 318 2.48 24.08 -7.53
N GLU A 319 1.63 23.54 -6.65
CA GLU A 319 1.48 23.93 -5.25
C GLU A 319 2.58 23.39 -4.32
N LEU A 320 3.46 22.50 -4.81
CA LEU A 320 4.53 21.89 -4.02
C LEU A 320 5.92 22.35 -4.49
N PRO A 321 6.91 22.50 -3.58
CA PRO A 321 8.29 22.79 -3.96
C PRO A 321 8.85 21.69 -4.86
N SER A 322 9.57 22.06 -5.92
CA SER A 322 10.13 21.08 -6.87
C SER A 322 11.05 20.02 -6.23
N PRO A 323 11.83 20.30 -5.16
CA PRO A 323 12.56 19.27 -4.42
C PRO A 323 11.64 18.27 -3.71
N THR A 324 10.53 18.73 -3.11
CA THR A 324 9.54 17.86 -2.45
C THR A 324 8.89 16.93 -3.47
N VAL A 325 8.47 17.43 -4.63
CA VAL A 325 7.88 16.61 -5.70
C VAL A 325 8.84 15.53 -6.20
N LYS A 326 10.15 15.84 -6.33
CA LYS A 326 11.18 14.84 -6.69
C LYS A 326 11.37 13.77 -5.62
N LYS A 327 11.31 14.12 -4.33
CA LYS A 327 11.32 13.14 -3.23
C LYS A 327 10.08 12.25 -3.26
N LEU A 328 8.91 12.85 -3.46
CA LEU A 328 7.61 12.16 -3.57
C LEU A 328 7.60 11.14 -4.72
N SER A 329 8.00 11.54 -5.93
CA SER A 329 8.08 10.64 -7.10
C SER A 329 8.94 9.41 -6.80
N LYS A 330 10.15 9.59 -6.24
CA LYS A 330 11.02 8.49 -5.81
C LYS A 330 10.43 7.61 -4.69
N ARG A 331 9.58 8.17 -3.83
CA ARG A 331 8.91 7.43 -2.75
C ARG A 331 7.84 6.48 -3.29
N VAL A 332 7.05 6.97 -4.25
CA VAL A 332 6.05 6.17 -4.97
C VAL A 332 6.72 5.12 -5.86
N GLU A 333 7.82 5.46 -6.53
CA GLU A 333 8.67 4.50 -7.26
C GLU A 333 9.13 3.34 -6.38
N ALA A 334 9.67 3.63 -5.20
CA ALA A 334 10.11 2.62 -4.24
C ALA A 334 8.94 1.77 -3.70
N ALA A 335 7.73 2.33 -3.56
CA ALA A 335 6.53 1.56 -3.23
C ALA A 335 6.14 0.60 -4.36
N SER A 336 6.12 1.06 -5.61
CA SER A 336 5.89 0.20 -6.79
C SER A 336 6.94 -0.90 -6.91
N HIS A 337 8.23 -0.60 -6.74
CA HIS A 337 9.29 -1.60 -6.78
C HIS A 337 9.16 -2.64 -5.65
N ARG A 338 8.75 -2.25 -4.44
CA ARG A 338 8.44 -3.21 -3.36
C ARG A 338 7.26 -4.13 -3.71
N TYR A 339 6.22 -3.60 -4.36
CA TYR A 339 5.09 -4.41 -4.86
C TYR A 339 5.54 -5.49 -5.85
N TYR A 340 6.47 -5.17 -6.77
CA TYR A 340 7.07 -6.16 -7.65
C TYR A 340 7.95 -7.16 -6.90
N ILE A 341 8.91 -6.70 -6.09
CA ILE A 341 9.88 -7.55 -5.37
C ILE A 341 9.17 -8.59 -4.49
N PHE A 342 8.15 -8.19 -3.73
CA PHE A 342 7.41 -9.11 -2.85
C PHE A 342 6.47 -10.05 -3.63
N ASN A 343 6.32 -9.86 -4.94
CA ASN A 343 5.60 -10.76 -5.85
C ASN A 343 6.54 -11.48 -6.84
N THR A 344 7.86 -11.36 -6.67
CA THR A 344 8.83 -12.27 -7.28
C THR A 344 8.84 -13.58 -6.51
N TYR A 345 8.69 -14.71 -7.22
CA TYR A 345 8.82 -16.06 -6.69
C TYR A 345 9.94 -16.77 -7.46
N PRO A 346 11.19 -16.73 -6.95
CA PRO A 346 12.30 -17.44 -7.56
C PRO A 346 12.17 -18.96 -7.40
N GLY A 347 12.56 -19.70 -8.43
CA GLY A 347 12.60 -21.16 -8.41
C GLY A 347 12.68 -21.75 -9.81
N CYS A 348 13.00 -23.04 -9.91
CA CYS A 348 13.08 -23.71 -11.20
C CYS A 348 11.76 -23.61 -11.99
N THR A 349 11.80 -23.04 -13.20
CA THR A 349 10.64 -22.91 -14.09
C THR A 349 10.53 -24.01 -15.14
N ASP A 350 11.55 -24.85 -15.30
CA ASP A 350 11.58 -25.98 -16.24
C ASP A 350 10.72 -27.15 -15.73
N THR A 351 9.59 -27.40 -16.38
CA THR A 351 8.64 -28.47 -16.04
C THR A 351 9.19 -29.89 -16.23
N THR A 352 10.35 -30.06 -16.88
CA THR A 352 11.01 -31.35 -17.06
C THR A 352 12.05 -31.66 -15.97
N SER A 353 12.42 -30.65 -15.16
CA SER A 353 13.34 -30.83 -14.04
C SER A 353 12.63 -31.47 -12.83
N PRO A 354 13.27 -32.41 -12.10
CA PRO A 354 12.75 -32.90 -10.82
C PRO A 354 12.63 -31.79 -9.76
N ASN A 355 13.33 -30.66 -9.95
CA ASN A 355 13.33 -29.52 -9.03
C ASN A 355 12.25 -28.48 -9.37
N PHE A 356 11.40 -28.73 -10.38
CA PHE A 356 10.39 -27.78 -10.87
C PHE A 356 9.52 -27.20 -9.75
N ASN A 357 9.39 -25.87 -9.71
CA ASN A 357 8.54 -25.16 -8.75
C ASN A 357 7.33 -24.52 -9.45
N PHE A 358 6.15 -25.10 -9.26
CA PHE A 358 4.90 -24.57 -9.82
C PHE A 358 4.60 -23.13 -9.42
N HIS A 359 5.02 -22.69 -8.22
CA HIS A 359 4.80 -21.33 -7.75
C HIS A 359 5.81 -20.32 -8.33
N ALA A 360 6.93 -20.77 -8.89
CA ALA A 360 7.96 -19.88 -9.42
C ALA A 360 7.47 -19.09 -10.64
N ASN A 361 7.78 -17.79 -10.69
CA ASN A 361 7.53 -16.91 -11.83
C ASN A 361 8.83 -16.32 -12.42
N THR A 362 9.96 -16.59 -11.78
CA THR A 362 11.31 -16.18 -12.18
C THR A 362 12.25 -17.36 -11.99
N ASP A 363 13.02 -17.72 -13.02
CA ASP A 363 14.03 -18.79 -12.90
C ASP A 363 15.20 -18.32 -12.02
N ASP A 364 15.59 -19.14 -11.05
CA ASP A 364 16.72 -18.93 -10.16
C ASP A 364 17.93 -19.82 -10.48
N GLY A 365 17.79 -20.70 -11.50
CA GLY A 365 18.80 -21.68 -11.89
C GLY A 365 18.81 -22.94 -11.03
N SER A 366 17.89 -23.11 -10.06
CA SER A 366 17.81 -24.29 -9.18
C SER A 366 17.41 -25.58 -9.92
N CYS A 367 17.04 -25.51 -11.20
CA CYS A 367 16.71 -26.66 -12.05
C CYS A 367 17.84 -27.69 -12.18
N LYS A 368 19.09 -27.30 -11.91
CA LYS A 368 20.28 -28.16 -11.97
C LYS A 368 21.14 -27.95 -10.73
N GLY A 369 21.09 -28.88 -9.78
CA GLY A 369 21.90 -28.82 -8.57
C GLY A 369 21.88 -30.16 -7.83
N ALA A 370 23.03 -30.54 -7.26
CA ALA A 370 23.12 -31.67 -6.35
C ALA A 370 22.74 -31.22 -4.94
N GLU A 371 21.93 -32.01 -4.25
CA GLU A 371 21.46 -31.71 -2.90
C GLU A 371 22.59 -31.83 -1.89
N THR A 372 22.57 -30.95 -0.89
CA THR A 372 23.55 -30.92 0.21
C THR A 372 22.81 -30.75 1.53
N ASN A 373 23.03 -31.69 2.46
CA ASN A 373 22.34 -31.67 3.75
C ASN A 373 23.06 -30.72 4.71
N PHE A 374 22.42 -29.61 5.06
CA PHE A 374 22.90 -28.67 6.06
C PHE A 374 22.25 -28.93 7.43
N THR A 375 23.00 -28.70 8.50
CA THR A 375 22.52 -28.82 9.88
C THR A 375 22.08 -27.47 10.44
N PHE A 376 20.91 -27.45 11.09
CA PHE A 376 20.31 -26.24 11.65
C PHE A 376 20.55 -26.17 13.16
N GLY A 377 21.30 -25.17 13.63
CA GLY A 377 21.64 -25.00 15.05
C GLY A 377 20.56 -24.30 15.90
N GLY A 378 19.37 -24.06 15.32
CA GLY A 378 18.28 -23.32 15.95
C GLY A 378 18.31 -21.81 15.69
N ILE A 379 17.41 -21.11 16.39
CA ILE A 379 17.25 -19.65 16.35
C ILE A 379 17.23 -19.06 17.75
N TYR A 380 17.50 -17.76 17.83
CA TYR A 380 17.24 -16.94 19.02
C TYR A 380 16.93 -15.50 18.62
N GLN A 381 16.29 -14.76 19.52
CA GLN A 381 15.93 -13.36 19.35
C GLN A 381 16.18 -12.59 20.65
N GLU A 382 16.94 -11.50 20.53
CA GLU A 382 17.24 -10.56 21.60
C GLU A 382 16.31 -9.34 21.49
N CYS A 383 15.95 -8.73 22.62
CA CYS A 383 15.18 -7.49 22.67
C CYS A 383 15.80 -6.49 23.65
N THR A 384 15.80 -5.21 23.29
CA THR A 384 16.24 -4.10 24.13
C THR A 384 15.15 -3.02 24.23
N PRO A 385 14.78 -2.58 25.45
CA PRO A 385 13.86 -1.46 25.61
C PRO A 385 14.54 -0.15 25.22
N LEU A 386 13.85 0.68 24.43
CA LEU A 386 14.35 1.99 24.00
C LEU A 386 13.66 3.14 24.74
N ALA A 387 12.33 3.12 24.84
CA ALA A 387 11.53 4.18 25.46
C ALA A 387 10.15 3.68 25.91
N GLY A 388 9.54 4.39 26.87
CA GLY A 388 8.19 4.14 27.37
C GLY A 388 8.11 3.12 28.52
N PRO A 389 7.05 3.18 29.35
CA PRO A 389 6.96 2.41 30.60
C PRO A 389 6.79 0.90 30.38
N ASP A 390 6.14 0.47 29.29
CA ASP A 390 5.80 -0.93 29.02
C ASP A 390 6.87 -1.66 28.18
N ALA A 391 7.97 -0.99 27.82
CA ALA A 391 8.99 -1.53 26.93
C ALA A 391 9.58 -2.87 27.43
N THR A 392 9.70 -3.06 28.75
CA THR A 392 10.14 -4.35 29.33
C THR A 392 9.12 -5.46 29.12
N VAL A 393 7.82 -5.19 29.27
CA VAL A 393 6.75 -6.17 29.02
C VAL A 393 6.69 -6.52 27.54
N LEU A 394 6.85 -5.52 26.66
CA LEU A 394 6.91 -5.71 25.23
C LEU A 394 8.10 -6.59 24.80
N CYS A 395 9.26 -6.45 25.45
CA CYS A 395 10.40 -7.35 25.21
C CYS A 395 10.18 -8.79 25.69
N GLN A 396 9.49 -9.02 26.81
CA GLN A 396 9.16 -10.39 27.25
C GLN A 396 8.34 -11.16 26.20
N GLY A 397 7.50 -10.47 25.43
CA GLY A 397 6.76 -11.05 24.30
C GLY A 397 7.59 -11.28 23.02
N LEU A 398 8.82 -10.77 22.94
CA LEU A 398 9.70 -10.83 21.76
C LEU A 398 10.97 -11.66 21.97
N GLU A 399 11.42 -11.87 23.20
CA GLU A 399 12.61 -12.69 23.47
C GLU A 399 12.38 -14.17 23.12
N GLN A 400 13.34 -14.78 22.41
CA GLN A 400 13.40 -16.22 22.18
C GLN A 400 14.82 -16.72 22.46
N LYS A 401 14.97 -17.61 23.44
CA LYS A 401 16.26 -18.29 23.71
C LYS A 401 16.39 -19.53 22.82
N ASN A 402 17.62 -19.90 22.45
CA ASN A 402 17.86 -21.14 21.71
C ASN A 402 17.73 -22.35 22.67
N PRO A 403 16.83 -23.32 22.41
CA PRO A 403 16.64 -24.48 23.31
C PRO A 403 17.81 -25.47 23.35
N LEU A 404 18.86 -25.31 22.53
CA LEU A 404 20.10 -26.09 22.65
C LEU A 404 21.09 -25.49 23.66
N THR A 405 21.05 -24.17 23.88
CA THR A 405 21.98 -23.47 24.80
C THR A 405 21.29 -22.94 26.06
N GLY A 406 19.96 -22.78 26.04
CA GLY A 406 19.22 -22.08 27.10
C GLY A 406 19.47 -20.57 27.14
N ALA A 407 20.09 -20.00 26.10
CA ALA A 407 20.58 -18.63 26.06
C ALA A 407 20.37 -17.98 24.67
N PHE A 408 20.73 -16.70 24.56
CA PHE A 408 20.78 -15.96 23.29
C PHE A 408 22.12 -16.24 22.58
N SER A 409 22.35 -17.51 22.24
CA SER A 409 23.62 -17.94 21.64
C SER A 409 23.47 -19.22 20.82
N CYS A 410 24.36 -19.41 19.87
CA CYS A 410 24.47 -20.66 19.11
C CYS A 410 25.24 -21.74 19.86
N PRO A 411 24.90 -23.03 19.67
CA PRO A 411 25.65 -24.15 20.25
C PRO A 411 27.05 -24.28 19.64
N THR A 412 27.93 -25.01 20.34
CA THR A 412 29.32 -25.24 19.92
C THR A 412 29.39 -25.85 18.52
N GLY A 413 30.25 -25.29 17.66
CA GLY A 413 30.36 -25.68 16.24
C GLY A 413 29.50 -24.85 15.29
N TYR A 414 28.58 -24.02 15.80
CA TYR A 414 27.70 -23.16 15.00
C TYR A 414 28.13 -21.67 15.07
N ALA A 415 27.70 -20.87 14.10
CA ALA A 415 27.87 -19.42 14.05
C ALA A 415 26.50 -18.72 14.06
N PRO A 416 26.38 -17.58 14.78
CA PRO A 416 25.19 -16.74 14.69
C PRO A 416 25.19 -15.95 13.38
N VAL A 417 24.05 -15.95 12.69
CA VAL A 417 23.77 -15.17 11.49
C VAL A 417 22.59 -14.26 11.80
N ARG A 418 22.83 -12.94 11.83
CA ARG A 418 21.79 -11.95 12.11
C ARG A 418 20.94 -11.71 10.87
N LEU A 419 19.64 -11.95 10.96
CA LEU A 419 18.71 -11.76 9.84
C LEU A 419 18.38 -10.28 9.63
N SER A 420 17.94 -9.59 10.68
CA SER A 420 17.55 -8.17 10.63
C SER A 420 17.48 -7.63 12.06
N THR A 421 17.54 -6.32 12.20
CA THR A 421 17.32 -5.60 13.45
C THR A 421 16.20 -4.60 13.25
N GLN A 422 15.13 -4.72 14.03
CA GLN A 422 13.88 -3.99 13.81
C GLN A 422 13.40 -3.31 15.08
N GLU A 423 12.58 -2.28 14.91
CA GLU A 423 11.98 -1.53 16.02
C GLU A 423 10.47 -1.76 16.04
N ARG A 424 9.92 -2.04 17.22
CA ARG A 424 8.47 -2.10 17.44
C ARG A 424 8.06 -0.97 18.36
N GLU A 425 6.95 -0.36 18.01
CA GLU A 425 6.27 0.68 18.76
C GLU A 425 4.85 0.19 19.05
N GLU A 426 4.43 0.25 20.30
CA GLU A 426 3.10 -0.17 20.73
C GLU A 426 2.60 0.77 21.82
N GLY A 427 1.35 1.18 21.70
CA GLY A 427 0.75 2.21 22.54
C GLY A 427 -0.18 1.60 23.58
N TYR A 428 0.00 2.02 24.83
CA TYR A 428 -0.72 1.54 26.00
C TYR A 428 -1.44 2.70 26.67
N SER A 429 -2.69 2.48 27.10
CA SER A 429 -3.48 3.48 27.82
C SER A 429 -3.31 3.24 29.32
N HIS A 430 -2.79 4.24 30.03
CA HIS A 430 -2.55 4.20 31.47
C HIS A 430 -3.42 5.24 32.17
N LEU A 431 -4.17 4.80 33.18
CA LEU A 431 -5.00 5.70 33.99
C LEU A 431 -4.14 6.45 35.01
N GLU A 432 -3.70 7.66 34.67
CA GLU A 432 -2.99 8.52 35.61
C GLU A 432 -3.95 9.33 36.47
N CYS A 433 -3.75 9.28 37.79
CA CYS A 433 -4.61 9.93 38.76
C CYS A 433 -3.86 10.97 39.59
N HIS A 434 -4.09 12.25 39.32
CA HIS A 434 -3.55 13.35 40.12
C HIS A 434 -4.57 13.88 41.13
N ARG A 435 -4.09 14.35 42.29
CA ARG A 435 -4.94 14.90 43.36
C ARG A 435 -4.97 16.42 43.24
N ASN A 436 -6.01 16.97 42.63
CA ASN A 436 -6.14 18.42 42.45
C ASN A 436 -6.81 19.02 43.70
N CYS A 437 -6.12 19.93 44.39
CA CYS A 437 -6.54 20.49 45.68
C CYS A 437 -6.74 22.01 45.60
N VAL A 438 -7.98 22.47 45.81
CA VAL A 438 -8.29 23.89 45.93
C VAL A 438 -8.08 24.34 47.38
N LEU A 439 -7.30 25.41 47.57
CA LEU A 439 -6.94 26.00 48.87
C LEU A 439 -6.29 25.03 49.88
N GLY A 440 -5.74 23.90 49.42
CA GLY A 440 -5.12 22.88 50.28
C GLY A 440 -6.10 22.01 51.09
N VAL A 441 -7.40 22.29 51.05
CA VAL A 441 -8.43 21.57 51.83
C VAL A 441 -9.37 20.77 50.94
N PHE A 442 -9.73 21.29 49.76
CA PHE A 442 -10.70 20.66 48.86
C PHE A 442 -10.00 19.85 47.77
N CYS A 443 -9.56 18.64 48.11
CA CYS A 443 -8.84 17.74 47.22
C CYS A 443 -9.76 16.75 46.47
N ARG A 444 -9.90 16.92 45.15
CA ARG A 444 -10.54 15.94 44.26
C ARG A 444 -9.49 15.09 43.56
N LYS A 445 -9.64 13.76 43.60
CA LYS A 445 -8.87 12.84 42.72
C LYS A 445 -9.44 12.99 41.31
N VAL A 446 -8.61 13.41 40.38
CA VAL A 446 -8.93 13.48 38.95
C VAL A 446 -8.07 12.42 38.28
N CYS A 447 -8.70 11.51 37.57
CA CYS A 447 -8.02 10.49 36.77
C CYS A 447 -8.27 10.77 35.30
N GLN A 448 -7.21 10.69 34.49
CA GLN A 448 -7.26 10.83 33.06
C GLN A 448 -6.54 9.64 32.44
N ASP A 449 -7.13 9.08 31.39
CA ASP A 449 -6.48 8.04 30.61
C ASP A 449 -5.43 8.68 29.69
N MET A 450 -4.17 8.27 29.83
CA MET A 450 -3.04 8.80 29.08
C MET A 450 -2.42 7.71 28.22
N PHE A 451 -2.35 7.98 26.92
CA PHE A 451 -1.78 7.07 25.94
C PHE A 451 -0.26 7.24 25.88
N TRP A 452 0.47 6.25 26.40
CA TRP A 452 1.93 6.18 26.35
C TRP A 452 2.39 5.30 25.20
N LEU A 453 3.42 5.76 24.47
CA LEU A 453 4.07 4.97 23.43
C LEU A 453 5.30 4.26 24.01
N SER A 454 5.32 2.93 23.92
CA SER A 454 6.46 2.10 24.30
C SER A 454 7.17 1.57 23.06
N ARG A 455 8.49 1.72 23.02
CA ARG A 455 9.36 1.38 21.89
C ARG A 455 10.48 0.43 22.33
N VAL A 456 10.68 -0.61 21.52
CA VAL A 456 11.73 -1.62 21.70
C VAL A 456 12.46 -1.86 20.38
N GLN A 457 13.69 -2.34 20.47
CA GLN A 457 14.46 -2.86 19.34
C GLN A 457 14.69 -4.35 19.55
N PHE A 458 14.55 -5.16 18.50
CA PHE A 458 14.83 -6.60 18.57
C PHE A 458 15.69 -7.07 17.40
N SER A 459 16.50 -8.09 17.64
CA SER A 459 17.43 -8.67 16.64
C SER A 459 17.22 -10.17 16.54
N ALA A 460 16.90 -10.63 15.33
CA ALA A 460 16.64 -12.04 15.02
C ALA A 460 17.90 -12.73 14.50
N PHE A 461 18.23 -13.91 15.05
CA PHE A 461 19.42 -14.68 14.68
C PHE A 461 19.07 -16.15 14.41
N TRP A 462 19.81 -16.76 13.48
CA TRP A 462 19.82 -18.21 13.26
C TRP A 462 21.23 -18.77 13.30
N CYS A 463 21.36 -20.07 13.58
CA CYS A 463 22.63 -20.73 13.80
C CYS A 463 23.01 -21.64 12.62
N MET A 464 24.01 -21.25 11.85
CA MET A 464 24.61 -22.05 10.77
C MET A 464 25.75 -22.93 11.32
N ALA A 465 26.01 -24.11 10.76
CA ALA A 465 27.21 -24.88 11.08
C ALA A 465 28.47 -24.24 10.46
N ARG A 466 29.57 -24.13 11.22
CA ARG A 466 30.86 -23.59 10.72
C ARG A 466 31.72 -24.62 9.98
N SER A 467 31.52 -25.88 10.31
CA SER A 467 32.27 -27.04 9.83
C SER A 467 31.35 -28.25 9.80
N GLN A 468 31.87 -29.41 9.42
CA GLN A 468 31.17 -30.67 9.69
C GLN A 468 31.01 -30.80 11.22
N VAL A 469 29.76 -30.77 11.67
CA VAL A 469 29.34 -30.93 13.07
C VAL A 469 28.96 -32.38 13.32
N PRO A 470 28.92 -32.86 14.57
CA PRO A 470 28.48 -34.22 14.87
C PRO A 470 27.08 -34.49 14.33
N GLU A 471 26.83 -35.73 13.89
CA GLU A 471 25.49 -36.16 13.51
C GLU A 471 24.50 -35.92 14.65
N ASN A 472 23.28 -35.53 14.29
CA ASN A 472 22.18 -35.25 15.22
C ASN A 472 22.44 -34.14 16.28
N SER A 473 23.43 -33.26 16.04
CA SER A 473 23.77 -32.14 16.92
C SER A 473 22.88 -30.88 16.78
N GLY A 474 21.91 -30.90 15.86
CA GLY A 474 21.08 -29.74 15.51
C GLY A 474 19.59 -29.95 15.79
N PHE A 475 18.76 -29.26 15.01
CA PHE A 475 17.33 -29.49 14.95
C PHE A 475 16.93 -30.08 13.59
N LEU A 476 15.96 -30.99 13.62
CA LEU A 476 15.11 -31.25 12.47
C LEU A 476 14.17 -30.07 12.25
N PHE A 477 13.95 -29.71 10.98
CA PHE A 477 13.11 -28.58 10.58
C PHE A 477 11.80 -29.08 9.97
N GLY A 478 10.67 -28.60 10.51
CA GLY A 478 9.31 -29.04 10.18
C GLY A 478 8.44 -27.93 9.59
N GLY A 479 9.06 -26.99 8.87
CA GLY A 479 8.39 -25.86 8.23
C GLY A 479 8.21 -24.63 9.11
N ILE A 480 7.58 -23.61 8.53
CA ILE A 480 7.36 -22.28 9.13
C ILE A 480 5.93 -21.84 8.85
N PHE A 481 5.30 -21.14 9.79
CA PHE A 481 4.01 -20.49 9.59
C PHE A 481 3.92 -19.14 10.31
N SER A 482 2.88 -18.37 9.99
CA SER A 482 2.52 -17.11 10.65
C SER A 482 1.00 -16.98 10.72
N PRO A 483 0.44 -15.97 11.42
CA PRO A 483 -0.99 -15.66 11.39
C PRO A 483 -1.54 -15.37 9.98
N ARG A 484 -0.67 -15.12 8.98
CA ARG A 484 -1.03 -14.86 7.58
C ARG A 484 -0.61 -15.97 6.60
N SER A 485 0.12 -17.00 7.05
CA SER A 485 0.61 -18.09 6.19
C SER A 485 0.55 -19.44 6.92
N ALA A 486 -0.05 -20.44 6.30
CA ALA A 486 -0.05 -21.81 6.83
C ALA A 486 1.31 -22.49 6.61
N ASN A 487 1.64 -23.48 7.45
CA ASN A 487 2.78 -24.36 7.22
C ASN A 487 2.44 -25.31 6.06
N PRO A 488 3.19 -25.33 4.94
CA PRO A 488 2.89 -26.20 3.80
C PRO A 488 2.86 -27.70 4.15
N LEU A 489 3.56 -28.13 5.22
CA LEU A 489 3.58 -29.54 5.66
C LEU A 489 2.30 -29.97 6.39
N THR A 490 1.60 -29.06 7.05
CA THR A 490 0.35 -29.37 7.78
C THR A 490 -0.89 -28.77 7.12
N ASN A 491 -0.71 -27.89 6.13
CA ASN A 491 -1.74 -27.03 5.54
C ASN A 491 -2.53 -26.21 6.60
N ALA A 492 -1.92 -25.97 7.76
CA ALA A 492 -2.50 -25.27 8.89
C ALA A 492 -1.47 -24.38 9.59
N GLN A 493 -1.93 -23.50 10.49
CA GLN A 493 -1.06 -22.70 11.37
C GLN A 493 -0.58 -23.53 12.56
N SER A 494 0.11 -24.65 12.27
CA SER A 494 0.53 -25.64 13.25
C SER A 494 1.79 -26.41 12.82
N CYS A 495 2.47 -27.01 13.79
CA CYS A 495 3.62 -27.87 13.55
C CYS A 495 3.22 -29.34 13.32
N PRO A 496 4.03 -30.12 12.58
CA PRO A 496 3.87 -31.56 12.48
C PRO A 496 3.99 -32.25 13.85
N SER A 497 3.50 -33.48 13.96
CA SER A 497 3.63 -34.27 15.19
C SER A 497 5.09 -34.48 15.57
N GLY A 498 5.43 -34.28 16.85
CA GLY A 498 6.81 -34.36 17.36
C GLY A 498 7.64 -33.08 17.18
N PHE A 499 7.07 -32.00 16.64
CA PHE A 499 7.72 -30.70 16.50
C PHE A 499 7.13 -29.67 17.47
N PHE A 500 7.97 -28.80 18.00
CA PHE A 500 7.59 -27.67 18.85
C PHE A 500 7.93 -26.33 18.18
N GLN A 501 7.31 -25.26 18.67
CA GLN A 501 7.37 -23.93 18.06
C GLN A 501 8.52 -23.09 18.65
N LEU A 502 9.23 -22.37 17.78
CA LEU A 502 10.14 -21.30 18.15
C LEU A 502 9.69 -19.99 17.51
N LYS A 503 9.56 -18.96 18.34
CA LYS A 503 9.14 -17.63 17.90
C LYS A 503 10.31 -16.87 17.27
N LEU A 504 10.05 -16.22 16.14
CA LEU A 504 10.99 -15.30 15.51
C LEU A 504 10.26 -14.06 15.01
N PHE A 505 10.94 -12.92 14.98
CA PHE A 505 10.32 -11.61 14.76
C PHE A 505 9.10 -11.40 15.68
N ASP A 506 8.03 -10.81 15.17
CA ASP A 506 6.80 -10.53 15.91
C ASP A 506 5.87 -11.75 15.93
N GLN A 507 5.73 -12.45 14.79
CA GLN A 507 4.64 -13.39 14.53
C GLN A 507 5.07 -14.69 13.84
N LEU A 508 6.36 -14.88 13.54
CA LEU A 508 6.82 -16.06 12.82
C LEU A 508 7.00 -17.23 13.78
N GLN A 509 6.51 -18.41 13.41
CA GLN A 509 6.65 -19.64 14.16
C GLN A 509 7.41 -20.67 13.33
N LEU A 510 8.59 -21.08 13.82
CA LEU A 510 9.41 -22.13 13.21
C LEU A 510 9.14 -23.44 13.94
N CYS A 511 8.86 -24.50 13.19
CA CYS A 511 8.65 -25.83 13.73
C CYS A 511 9.98 -26.60 13.78
N VAL A 512 10.41 -27.00 14.97
CA VAL A 512 11.66 -27.74 15.16
C VAL A 512 11.47 -29.00 16.01
N SER A 513 12.33 -29.99 15.82
CA SER A 513 12.40 -31.17 16.70
C SER A 513 13.83 -31.59 16.99
N LYS A 514 14.03 -32.18 18.17
CA LYS A 514 15.27 -32.90 18.55
C LYS A 514 15.08 -34.42 18.48
N ASP A 515 13.88 -34.88 18.15
CA ASP A 515 13.53 -36.30 18.07
C ASP A 515 13.88 -36.81 16.68
N TYR A 516 15.05 -37.43 16.56
CA TYR A 516 15.55 -37.99 15.31
C TYR A 516 14.90 -39.33 14.91
N GLU A 517 14.07 -39.92 15.78
CA GLU A 517 13.34 -41.16 15.47
C GLU A 517 11.94 -40.84 14.94
N MET A 518 11.11 -40.14 15.72
CA MET A 518 9.74 -39.82 15.33
C MET A 518 9.65 -38.56 14.45
N GLY A 519 10.52 -37.58 14.67
CA GLY A 519 10.51 -36.30 13.94
C GLY A 519 11.00 -36.41 12.50
N HIS A 520 11.86 -37.40 12.19
CA HIS A 520 12.49 -37.50 10.86
C HIS A 520 11.46 -37.63 9.72
N ARG A 521 10.35 -38.35 9.95
CA ARG A 521 9.25 -38.55 8.99
C ARG A 521 8.65 -37.24 8.44
N TYR A 522 8.64 -36.18 9.23
CA TYR A 522 8.09 -34.86 8.86
C TYR A 522 9.16 -33.77 8.76
N SER A 523 10.44 -34.16 8.81
CA SER A 523 11.55 -33.24 8.62
C SER A 523 11.78 -32.98 7.13
N VAL A 524 12.10 -31.73 6.79
CA VAL A 524 12.51 -31.34 5.43
C VAL A 524 13.91 -30.75 5.45
N PRO A 525 14.77 -31.02 4.45
CA PRO A 525 16.10 -30.43 4.41
C PRO A 525 16.04 -28.90 4.36
N PHE A 526 16.80 -28.27 5.25
CA PHE A 526 16.81 -26.83 5.45
C PHE A 526 18.07 -26.21 4.84
N GLY A 527 17.90 -25.26 3.94
CA GLY A 527 18.98 -24.61 3.19
C GLY A 527 19.39 -23.23 3.71
N GLY A 528 18.93 -22.83 4.90
CA GLY A 528 19.23 -21.54 5.53
C GLY A 528 18.09 -20.52 5.53
N LEU A 529 18.29 -19.45 6.29
CA LEU A 529 17.44 -18.25 6.34
C LEU A 529 18.24 -17.04 5.86
N PHE A 530 17.58 -16.10 5.19
CA PHE A 530 18.17 -14.82 4.78
C PHE A 530 17.10 -13.71 4.73
N SER A 531 17.50 -12.48 4.46
CA SER A 531 16.62 -11.31 4.49
C SER A 531 16.99 -10.22 3.47
N CYS A 532 16.20 -9.15 3.46
CA CYS A 532 16.51 -7.92 2.74
C CYS A 532 17.85 -7.28 3.17
N GLU A 533 18.35 -7.54 4.38
CA GLU A 533 19.63 -7.04 4.91
C GLU A 533 20.78 -8.04 4.70
N MET A 534 20.58 -9.30 5.12
CA MET A 534 21.61 -10.32 5.22
C MET A 534 21.37 -11.47 4.23
N GLY A 535 22.38 -11.83 3.44
CA GLY A 535 22.31 -12.99 2.53
C GLY A 535 22.54 -14.34 3.21
N ASN A 536 22.44 -15.42 2.45
CA ASN A 536 22.57 -16.78 2.95
C ASN A 536 24.04 -17.26 2.85
N PRO A 537 24.73 -17.52 3.99
CA PRO A 537 26.11 -18.00 3.98
C PRO A 537 26.29 -19.41 3.42
N LEU A 538 25.23 -20.23 3.35
CA LEU A 538 25.29 -21.61 2.84
C LEU A 538 25.43 -21.71 1.31
N VAL A 539 25.30 -20.59 0.60
CA VAL A 539 25.53 -20.51 -0.86
C VAL A 539 27.03 -20.67 -1.21
N GLY A 540 27.93 -20.44 -0.23
CA GLY A 540 29.38 -20.53 -0.41
C GLY A 540 29.96 -19.36 -1.23
N GLY A 541 31.29 -19.37 -1.40
CA GLY A 541 32.03 -18.43 -2.25
C GLY A 541 32.24 -17.01 -1.71
N HIS A 542 31.47 -16.58 -0.71
CA HIS A 542 31.51 -15.22 -0.13
C HIS A 542 31.86 -15.23 1.35
N LYS A 543 32.52 -14.16 1.83
CA LYS A 543 33.02 -14.02 3.21
C LYS A 543 32.06 -13.32 4.17
N GLY A 544 30.99 -12.69 3.67
CA GLY A 544 30.04 -11.94 4.50
C GLY A 544 30.57 -10.58 4.97
N THR A 545 31.64 -10.07 4.35
CA THR A 545 32.20 -8.74 4.62
C THR A 545 31.49 -7.66 3.81
N VAL A 546 31.70 -6.38 4.14
CA VAL A 546 31.08 -5.25 3.40
C VAL A 546 31.43 -5.29 1.91
N ASP A 547 32.68 -5.64 1.59
CA ASP A 547 33.18 -5.76 0.21
C ASP A 547 32.85 -7.11 -0.46
N ASP A 548 32.33 -8.09 0.30
CA ASP A 548 32.04 -9.45 -0.18
C ASP A 548 30.84 -10.06 0.58
N PRO A 549 29.63 -9.48 0.40
CA PRO A 549 28.44 -9.87 1.14
C PRO A 549 27.89 -11.22 0.68
N TYR A 550 27.23 -11.94 1.58
CA TYR A 550 26.53 -13.18 1.22
C TYR A 550 25.42 -12.92 0.20
N LEU A 551 25.24 -13.85 -0.75
CA LEU A 551 24.20 -13.77 -1.76
C LEU A 551 22.82 -14.05 -1.15
N LYS A 552 21.82 -13.25 -1.54
CA LYS A 552 20.41 -13.39 -1.13
C LYS A 552 19.69 -14.37 -2.06
N ARG A 553 20.10 -15.64 -2.02
CA ARG A 553 19.52 -16.76 -2.76
C ARG A 553 19.66 -18.06 -1.99
N CYS A 554 19.02 -19.13 -2.47
CA CYS A 554 19.21 -20.46 -1.91
C CYS A 554 20.46 -21.18 -2.46
N PRO A 555 21.00 -22.17 -1.73
CA PRO A 555 22.02 -23.08 -2.25
C PRO A 555 21.47 -23.90 -3.43
N ALA A 556 22.35 -24.50 -4.23
CA ALA A 556 21.93 -25.35 -5.35
C ALA A 556 21.09 -26.54 -4.85
N GLY A 557 20.00 -26.88 -5.55
CA GLY A 557 19.04 -27.90 -5.14
C GLY A 557 17.99 -27.44 -4.10
N PHE A 558 18.06 -26.19 -3.64
CA PHE A 558 17.07 -25.60 -2.74
C PHE A 558 16.25 -24.51 -3.45
N SER A 559 14.99 -24.38 -3.05
CA SER A 559 14.03 -23.40 -3.54
C SER A 559 13.73 -22.35 -2.46
N GLN A 560 13.44 -21.12 -2.90
CA GLN A 560 13.21 -19.96 -2.04
C GLN A 560 11.74 -19.81 -1.65
N HIS A 561 11.48 -19.62 -0.36
CA HIS A 561 10.13 -19.44 0.18
C HIS A 561 10.07 -18.24 1.13
N LEU A 562 8.98 -17.48 1.08
CA LEU A 562 8.73 -16.39 2.01
C LEU A 562 8.40 -16.95 3.40
N ALA A 563 9.15 -16.50 4.41
CA ALA A 563 8.77 -16.69 5.81
C ALA A 563 7.85 -15.56 6.30
N LEU A 564 8.30 -14.30 6.19
CA LEU A 564 7.58 -13.12 6.67
C LEU A 564 7.99 -11.87 5.87
N ILE A 565 7.07 -10.91 5.75
CA ILE A 565 7.43 -9.51 5.43
C ILE A 565 7.24 -8.73 6.73
N SER A 566 8.34 -8.21 7.30
CA SER A 566 8.34 -7.51 8.58
C SER A 566 8.84 -6.08 8.38
N ASP A 567 7.93 -5.12 8.53
CA ASP A 567 8.11 -3.67 8.30
C ASP A 567 8.90 -3.34 7.02
N GLY A 568 8.47 -3.93 5.89
CA GLY A 568 9.08 -3.72 4.58
C GLY A 568 10.37 -4.49 4.30
N CYS A 569 10.82 -5.35 5.22
CA CYS A 569 11.91 -6.30 4.98
C CYS A 569 11.35 -7.71 4.71
N GLN A 570 11.73 -8.30 3.57
CA GLN A 570 11.45 -9.70 3.26
C GLN A 570 12.40 -10.61 4.07
N VAL A 571 11.86 -11.64 4.71
CA VAL A 571 12.60 -12.72 5.38
C VAL A 571 12.23 -14.02 4.71
N GLU A 572 13.25 -14.78 4.31
CA GLU A 572 13.11 -15.91 3.41
C GLU A 572 13.88 -17.12 3.93
N TYR A 573 13.41 -18.30 3.56
CA TYR A 573 14.01 -19.56 3.94
C TYR A 573 14.10 -20.49 2.74
N CYS A 574 15.09 -21.37 2.79
CA CYS A 574 15.37 -22.34 1.76
C CYS A 574 14.95 -23.74 2.23
N VAL A 575 14.21 -24.46 1.39
CA VAL A 575 13.98 -25.91 1.53
C VAL A 575 14.32 -26.60 0.22
N GLN A 576 14.61 -27.90 0.27
CA GLN A 576 14.85 -28.72 -0.91
C GLN A 576 13.77 -28.46 -1.97
N SER A 577 14.19 -28.28 -3.22
CA SER A 577 13.28 -28.09 -4.35
C SER A 577 12.34 -29.30 -4.51
N GLY A 578 11.18 -29.11 -5.15
CA GLY A 578 10.17 -30.17 -5.25
C GLY A 578 9.22 -30.29 -4.06
N ILE A 579 9.64 -30.03 -2.81
CA ILE A 579 8.80 -30.29 -1.62
C ILE A 579 7.53 -29.42 -1.57
N PHE A 580 7.64 -28.10 -1.76
CA PHE A 580 6.51 -27.15 -1.63
C PHE A 580 5.98 -26.66 -2.98
N THR A 581 5.78 -27.61 -3.90
CA THR A 581 5.47 -27.33 -5.32
C THR A 581 4.04 -27.69 -5.72
N GLY A 582 3.27 -28.32 -4.83
CA GLY A 582 1.84 -28.58 -5.03
C GLY A 582 0.96 -27.44 -4.53
N GLY A 583 -0.23 -27.30 -5.13
CA GLY A 583 -1.26 -26.37 -4.66
C GLY A 583 -1.99 -25.62 -5.79
N ALA A 584 -2.51 -24.44 -5.43
CA ALA A 584 -2.97 -23.42 -6.35
C ALA A 584 -1.94 -22.28 -6.36
N LEU A 585 -1.80 -21.58 -7.49
CA LEU A 585 -0.90 -20.44 -7.61
C LEU A 585 -1.25 -19.37 -6.54
N PRO A 586 -0.26 -18.81 -5.82
CA PRO A 586 -0.53 -17.81 -4.80
C PRO A 586 -1.07 -16.52 -5.45
N PRO A 587 -2.06 -15.85 -4.82
CA PRO A 587 -2.49 -14.53 -5.27
C PRO A 587 -1.39 -13.49 -5.06
N ALA A 588 -1.46 -12.37 -5.78
CA ALA A 588 -0.55 -11.25 -5.57
C ALA A 588 -0.67 -10.73 -4.13
N ARG A 589 0.49 -10.58 -3.47
CA ARG A 589 0.62 -9.94 -2.16
C ARG A 589 0.40 -8.44 -2.34
N LEU A 590 -0.74 -7.93 -1.93
CA LEU A 590 -1.08 -6.51 -2.07
C LEU A 590 -0.41 -5.66 -0.98
N PRO A 591 -0.08 -4.38 -1.26
CA PRO A 591 0.33 -3.44 -0.21
C PRO A 591 -0.84 -3.08 0.73
N PRO A 592 -0.60 -2.47 1.90
CA PRO A 592 0.68 -2.08 2.46
C PRO A 592 1.44 -3.21 3.15
N TYR A 593 2.76 -3.09 3.16
CA TYR A 593 3.72 -4.04 3.75
C TYR A 593 4.36 -3.50 5.02
N THR A 594 4.28 -2.19 5.21
CA THR A 594 4.65 -1.48 6.43
C THR A 594 3.42 -1.29 7.33
N ARG A 595 3.63 -1.26 8.65
CA ARG A 595 2.59 -0.84 9.60
C ARG A 595 2.52 0.69 9.67
N PRO A 596 1.32 1.29 9.79
CA PRO A 596 1.23 2.71 10.09
C PRO A 596 1.87 2.98 11.46
N PRO A 597 2.64 4.08 11.63
CA PRO A 597 3.23 4.40 12.92
C PRO A 597 2.14 4.75 13.94
N ALA A 598 2.39 4.42 15.21
CA ALA A 598 1.46 4.65 16.32
C ALA A 598 1.47 6.13 16.77
N MET A 599 0.88 6.98 15.92
CA MET A 599 0.77 8.45 16.00
C MET A 599 2.08 9.24 15.87
N THR A 600 1.97 10.40 15.20
CA THR A 600 3.03 11.39 15.01
C THR A 600 2.88 12.50 16.03
N LEU A 601 3.51 12.35 17.20
CA LEU A 601 3.43 13.30 18.32
C LEU A 601 4.20 14.62 18.10
N VAL A 602 4.93 14.76 17.00
CA VAL A 602 5.67 15.99 16.65
C VAL A 602 5.51 16.26 15.15
N ASP A 603 4.70 17.27 14.82
CA ASP A 603 4.78 17.94 13.53
C ASP A 603 5.87 19.02 13.61
N THR A 604 6.98 18.81 12.91
CA THR A 604 7.98 19.85 12.70
C THR A 604 7.55 20.71 11.53
N ASP A 605 6.87 21.83 11.81
CA ASP A 605 6.42 22.77 10.77
C ASP A 605 7.59 23.27 9.90
N THR A 606 7.72 22.71 8.70
CA THR A 606 8.68 23.18 7.70
C THR A 606 8.18 24.44 7.03
N ILE A 607 8.78 25.57 7.40
CA ILE A 607 8.41 26.91 6.90
C ILE A 607 9.19 27.30 5.63
N LEU A 608 10.34 26.64 5.37
CA LEU A 608 11.28 26.98 4.30
C LEU A 608 11.83 25.74 3.60
N VAL A 609 11.79 25.70 2.27
CA VAL A 609 12.47 24.70 1.43
C VAL A 609 13.35 25.42 0.40
N THR A 610 14.61 25.01 0.26
CA THR A 610 15.57 25.61 -0.68
C THR A 610 16.09 24.54 -1.65
N SER A 611 16.35 24.93 -2.90
CA SER A 611 16.92 24.04 -3.93
C SER A 611 18.41 23.73 -3.68
N ASN A 612 18.91 22.62 -4.21
CA ASN A 612 20.31 22.18 -4.03
C ASN A 612 21.36 23.17 -4.55
N ASP A 613 20.98 24.06 -5.48
CA ASP A 613 21.83 25.14 -6.02
C ASP A 613 21.72 26.45 -5.22
N GLY A 614 20.88 26.50 -4.17
CA GLY A 614 20.60 27.69 -3.36
C GLY A 614 19.82 28.80 -4.08
N ALA A 615 19.54 28.64 -5.38
CA ALA A 615 19.04 29.72 -6.24
C ALA A 615 17.54 30.01 -6.07
N ARG A 616 16.77 29.05 -5.57
CA ARG A 616 15.32 29.19 -5.34
C ARG A 616 14.95 28.70 -3.95
N SER A 617 14.15 29.50 -3.26
CA SER A 617 13.56 29.15 -1.97
C SER A 617 12.04 29.28 -2.04
N TRP A 618 11.35 28.39 -1.36
CA TRP A 618 9.90 28.39 -1.18
C TRP A 618 9.62 28.62 0.29
N VAL A 619 8.70 29.53 0.59
CA VAL A 619 8.24 29.83 1.95
C VAL A 619 6.79 29.39 2.07
N LYS A 620 6.46 28.71 3.17
CA LYS A 620 5.09 28.28 3.47
C LYS A 620 4.34 29.45 4.12
N ASP A 621 3.20 29.81 3.56
CA ASP A 621 2.36 30.88 4.12
C ASP A 621 1.63 30.39 5.38
N ALA A 622 1.76 31.13 6.48
CA ALA A 622 1.27 30.70 7.79
C ALA A 622 -0.27 30.62 7.88
N GLN A 623 -1.01 31.40 7.08
CA GLN A 623 -2.47 31.47 7.13
C GLN A 623 -3.13 30.48 6.16
N THR A 624 -2.56 30.33 4.96
CA THR A 624 -3.11 29.50 3.88
C THR A 624 -2.48 28.11 3.81
N GLN A 625 -1.32 27.90 4.47
CA GLN A 625 -0.50 26.68 4.41
C GLN A 625 0.00 26.32 3.00
N LEU A 626 -0.13 27.24 2.04
CA LEU A 626 0.33 27.08 0.66
C LEU A 626 1.79 27.51 0.51
N TRP A 627 2.51 26.86 -0.41
CA TRP A 627 3.87 27.23 -0.76
C TRP A 627 3.87 28.37 -1.80
N ARG A 628 4.74 29.36 -1.58
CA ARG A 628 5.04 30.42 -2.57
C ARG A 628 6.54 30.58 -2.76
N LEU A 629 6.97 31.13 -3.89
CA LEU A 629 8.38 31.47 -4.10
C LEU A 629 8.76 32.58 -3.11
N GLY A 630 9.79 32.37 -2.30
CA GLY A 630 10.22 33.30 -1.26
C GLY A 630 11.12 34.39 -1.82
N GLU A 631 10.84 35.66 -1.47
CA GLU A 631 11.76 36.75 -1.81
C GLU A 631 13.10 36.62 -1.03
N PRO A 632 14.23 37.14 -1.56
CA PRO A 632 15.53 37.03 -0.88
C PRO A 632 15.60 37.70 0.51
N ALA A 633 14.68 38.63 0.81
CA ALA A 633 14.58 39.31 2.10
C ALA A 633 13.70 38.55 3.11
N GLU A 634 12.67 37.85 2.65
CA GLU A 634 11.84 36.97 3.49
C GLU A 634 12.56 35.66 3.79
N THR A 635 13.23 35.08 2.79
CA THR A 635 14.06 33.88 2.92
C THR A 635 15.12 34.06 4.02
N ARG A 636 15.77 35.23 4.10
CA ARG A 636 16.72 35.56 5.18
C ARG A 636 16.06 35.68 6.56
N ARG A 637 14.81 36.12 6.66
CA ARG A 637 14.07 36.18 7.93
C ARG A 637 13.64 34.77 8.37
N ALA A 638 13.06 33.98 7.45
CA ALA A 638 12.65 32.59 7.71
C ALA A 638 13.82 31.67 8.06
N ALA A 639 15.00 31.87 7.44
CA ALA A 639 16.23 31.12 7.76
C ALA A 639 16.98 31.64 9.01
N GLY A 640 16.43 32.58 9.78
CA GLY A 640 17.08 33.17 10.96
C GLY A 640 18.32 34.06 10.68
N LEU A 641 18.72 34.20 9.41
CA LEU A 641 19.90 34.93 8.93
C LEU A 641 19.68 36.46 8.84
N GLY A 642 18.60 36.98 9.41
CA GLY A 642 18.11 38.33 9.08
C GLY A 642 17.25 39.03 10.13
N SER A 643 17.53 38.89 11.44
CA SER A 643 17.32 40.01 12.38
C SER A 643 18.04 39.81 13.72
N ARG A 644 19.22 40.44 13.85
CA ARG A 644 19.73 40.88 15.16
C ARG A 644 19.36 42.36 15.35
N GLY A 645 18.07 42.64 15.26
CA GLY A 645 17.48 43.99 15.32
C GLY A 645 16.23 43.96 16.19
N GLY A 646 16.41 44.07 17.50
CA GLY A 646 15.28 44.15 18.43
C GLY A 646 14.70 45.56 18.46
N LEU A 647 13.37 45.66 18.44
CA LEU A 647 12.58 46.56 19.30
C LEU A 647 11.07 46.43 19.01
N SER A 648 10.30 46.36 20.10
CA SER A 648 9.12 47.19 20.39
C SER A 648 8.00 46.43 21.10
N GLY A 649 8.32 45.84 22.26
CA GLY A 649 7.30 45.56 23.28
C GLY A 649 6.84 46.87 23.92
N LYS A 650 5.75 47.46 23.43
CA LYS A 650 5.04 48.57 24.06
C LYS A 650 3.59 48.18 24.30
N GLU A 651 3.01 48.76 25.36
CA GLU A 651 1.58 48.71 25.73
C GLU A 651 1.04 47.45 26.44
N THR A 652 1.63 47.06 27.58
CA THR A 652 0.85 46.35 28.63
C THR A 652 1.26 46.58 30.10
N ALA A 653 2.11 47.56 30.42
CA ALA A 653 2.62 47.77 31.80
C ALA A 653 2.32 49.17 32.40
N GLY A 654 1.58 50.04 31.69
CA GLY A 654 1.48 51.47 32.04
C GLY A 654 0.31 51.91 32.92
N VAL A 655 -0.76 51.11 33.07
CA VAL A 655 -2.05 51.60 33.62
C VAL A 655 -2.44 50.93 34.95
N THR A 656 -2.08 49.66 35.17
CA THR A 656 -2.47 48.91 36.37
C THR A 656 -1.72 49.30 37.65
N VAL A 657 -0.47 49.78 37.55
CA VAL A 657 0.36 50.12 38.73
C VAL A 657 0.01 51.51 39.29
N ALA A 658 -0.29 52.49 38.44
CA ALA A 658 -0.62 53.85 38.88
C ALA A 658 -1.96 53.91 39.66
N VAL A 659 -2.98 53.21 39.16
CA VAL A 659 -4.32 53.21 39.78
C VAL A 659 -4.33 52.47 41.12
N THR A 660 -3.66 51.33 41.22
CA THR A 660 -3.57 50.54 42.46
C THR A 660 -2.76 51.26 43.55
N THR A 661 -1.64 51.90 43.18
CA THR A 661 -0.81 52.67 44.13
C THR A 661 -1.54 53.93 44.62
N GLY A 662 -2.25 54.65 43.74
CA GLY A 662 -3.05 55.82 44.12
C GLY A 662 -4.18 55.49 45.07
N LEU A 663 -4.89 54.38 44.84
CA LEU A 663 -5.99 53.92 45.69
C LEU A 663 -5.50 53.53 47.10
N ALA A 664 -4.35 52.83 47.20
CA ALA A 664 -3.75 52.44 48.47
C ALA A 664 -3.35 53.65 49.32
N ILE A 665 -2.78 54.69 48.69
CA ILE A 665 -2.39 55.93 49.38
C ILE A 665 -3.63 56.68 49.91
N PHE A 666 -4.71 56.76 49.13
CA PHE A 666 -5.97 57.38 49.58
C PHE A 666 -6.59 56.66 50.78
N ILE A 667 -6.60 55.33 50.76
CA ILE A 667 -7.09 54.49 51.88
C ILE A 667 -6.22 54.70 53.12
N ALA A 668 -4.89 54.72 52.98
CA ALA A 668 -3.96 54.97 54.09
C ALA A 668 -4.16 56.36 54.71
N LEU A 669 -4.35 57.41 53.90
CA LEU A 669 -4.62 58.77 54.39
C LEU A 669 -5.98 58.88 55.10
N ALA A 670 -7.02 58.21 54.59
CA ALA A 670 -8.34 58.17 55.25
C ALA A 670 -8.29 57.45 56.62
N ILE A 671 -7.54 56.35 56.72
CA ILE A 671 -7.32 55.62 57.99
C ILE A 671 -6.48 56.46 58.96
N TYR A 672 -5.47 57.17 58.49
CA TYR A 672 -4.63 58.05 59.32
C TYR A 672 -5.42 59.26 59.84
N GLY A 673 -6.21 59.92 58.99
CA GLY A 673 -7.06 61.05 59.37
C GLY A 673 -8.14 60.67 60.39
N SER A 674 -8.84 59.55 60.17
CA SER A 674 -9.88 59.07 61.09
C SER A 674 -9.32 58.61 62.45
N ARG A 675 -8.13 57.99 62.50
CA ARG A 675 -7.43 57.67 63.76
C ARG A 675 -6.95 58.92 64.50
N ARG A 676 -6.49 59.96 63.79
CA ARG A 676 -6.00 61.22 64.40
C ARG A 676 -7.13 62.15 64.86
N TYR A 677 -8.35 62.00 64.35
CA TYR A 677 -9.52 62.78 64.81
C TYR A 677 -10.16 62.19 66.09
N LYS A 678 -10.08 60.88 66.32
CA LYS A 678 -10.63 60.21 67.52
C LYS A 678 -9.78 60.34 68.79
N SER A 679 -8.55 60.85 68.72
CA SER A 679 -7.65 60.99 69.89
C SER A 679 -7.88 62.25 70.74
N ARG A 680 -9.01 62.94 70.61
CA ARG A 680 -9.37 64.12 71.42
C ARG A 680 -10.77 64.03 72.05
N ARG A 681 -10.89 63.24 73.13
CA ARG A 681 -11.62 63.63 74.37
C ARG A 681 -11.33 62.64 75.51
N TYR A 682 -11.11 63.19 76.70
CA TYR A 682 -10.74 62.51 77.95
C TYR A 682 -11.87 61.66 78.55
N ARG A 683 -11.50 60.65 79.37
CA ARG A 683 -11.92 60.56 80.79
C ARG A 683 -11.03 59.59 81.61
N PRO A 684 -11.06 59.63 82.96
CA PRO A 684 -9.95 59.17 83.82
C PRO A 684 -10.07 57.74 84.38
N VAL A 685 -9.01 57.38 85.11
CA VAL A 685 -8.75 56.28 86.07
C VAL A 685 -9.93 55.99 87.01
N GLU A 686 -10.28 54.71 87.24
CA GLU A 686 -9.86 53.92 88.43
C GLU A 686 -10.17 52.41 88.28
N GLU A 687 -9.83 51.60 89.28
CA GLU A 687 -9.55 50.16 89.21
C GLU A 687 -10.77 49.21 89.33
N GLY A 688 -10.55 47.92 89.05
CA GLY A 688 -10.96 46.89 90.02
C GLY A 688 -11.88 45.73 89.59
N GLN A 689 -11.26 44.63 89.13
CA GLN A 689 -11.60 43.23 89.47
C GLN A 689 -12.99 42.61 89.10
N THR A 690 -12.96 41.83 88.01
CA THR A 690 -13.37 40.41 87.89
C THR A 690 -14.55 39.82 88.71
N LEU A 691 -15.57 39.31 87.99
CA LEU A 691 -16.47 38.22 88.41
C LEU A 691 -16.97 37.38 87.21
N VAL A 692 -17.58 36.22 87.53
CA VAL A 692 -18.01 35.07 86.70
C VAL A 692 -19.16 34.37 87.47
N PRO A 693 -20.20 33.70 86.89
CA PRO A 693 -20.47 33.26 85.50
C PRO A 693 -21.89 33.65 84.96
N ASP A 694 -22.37 32.91 83.94
CA ASP A 694 -23.76 32.49 83.64
C ASP A 694 -24.86 33.47 83.17
N SER A 695 -25.53 33.10 82.05
CA SER A 695 -26.90 32.52 82.05
C SER A 695 -27.48 32.35 80.62
N CYS A 696 -28.58 31.60 80.48
CA CYS A 696 -29.11 31.07 79.22
C CYS A 696 -30.49 31.64 78.78
N ALA A 697 -30.88 31.26 77.55
CA ALA A 697 -32.25 31.16 77.00
C ALA A 697 -32.93 32.49 76.56
N TYR A 698 -33.93 32.51 75.65
CA TYR A 698 -34.91 31.48 75.25
C TYR A 698 -35.41 31.66 73.78
N GLY A 699 -36.05 30.63 73.18
CA GLY A 699 -36.92 30.74 71.98
C GLY A 699 -36.58 29.80 70.80
N THR A 700 -36.96 28.51 70.73
CA THR A 700 -38.25 27.88 70.30
C THR A 700 -38.85 28.44 68.98
N THR A 701 -39.32 27.66 67.98
CA THR A 701 -39.60 26.19 67.86
C THR A 701 -39.86 25.74 66.40
N ALA A 702 -39.81 24.40 66.18
CA ALA A 702 -40.52 23.56 65.20
C ALA A 702 -39.87 23.33 63.80
N GLU A 703 -39.93 22.14 63.16
CA GLU A 703 -40.57 20.85 63.50
C GLU A 703 -39.86 19.61 62.86
N LEU A 704 -40.42 18.41 63.10
CA LEU A 704 -39.96 17.04 62.75
C LEU A 704 -39.75 16.76 61.23
N GLY A 705 -39.06 15.69 60.78
CA GLY A 705 -38.41 14.60 61.54
C GLY A 705 -37.91 13.41 60.67
N GLU A 706 -37.46 12.35 61.36
CA GLU A 706 -37.22 10.93 60.99
C GLU A 706 -36.63 10.53 59.60
N ARG A 707 -35.44 9.87 59.55
CA ARG A 707 -35.19 8.40 59.63
C ARG A 707 -35.45 7.71 58.28
N SER A 708 -34.50 7.01 57.64
CA SER A 708 -34.02 5.69 58.08
C SER A 708 -32.78 5.19 57.31
N GLN A 709 -31.90 4.47 58.00
CA GLN A 709 -31.03 3.41 57.45
C GLN A 709 -31.85 2.09 57.34
N PRO A 710 -31.42 0.99 56.65
CA PRO A 710 -30.03 0.55 56.55
C PRO A 710 -29.54 -0.06 55.20
N GLU A 711 -28.22 -0.32 55.22
CA GLU A 711 -27.46 -1.40 54.58
C GLU A 711 -28.14 -2.81 54.61
N PRO A 712 -27.65 -3.87 53.90
CA PRO A 712 -26.22 -4.21 53.75
C PRO A 712 -25.70 -4.86 52.45
N HIS A 713 -24.36 -4.96 52.41
CA HIS A 713 -23.51 -6.00 51.81
C HIS A 713 -24.09 -6.97 50.76
N GLU A 714 -23.52 -6.95 49.55
CA GLU A 714 -22.41 -7.87 49.20
C GLU A 714 -21.41 -7.16 48.25
#